data_AF-A0A2H5X9I0-F1
#
_entry.id   AF-A0A2H5X9I0-F1
#
_cell.length_a   1.000
_cell.length_b   1.000
_cell.length_c   1.000
_cell.angle_alpha   90.00
_cell.angle_beta   90.00
_cell.angle_gamma   90.00
#
_symmetry.space_group_name_H-M   'P 1'
#
loop_
_entity.id
_entity.type
_entity.pdbx_description
1 polymer ?
#
loop_
_entity_poly.entity_id
_entity_poly.type
_entity_poly.pdbx_seq_one_letter_code
_entity_poly.pdbx_strand_id
1 'polypeptide(L)'
;MRWLLVALALLVVGIASKGMAAGDAGGYKTGNAADVMDAEGNKFVVPEPPKGAKPAEVKAYQAFQAQAKREPLAMKLADAVGQNRVAINLMWTLLTGFLVMFMQAGFALVETGFCRAKNAAHTMFMNFFIYPIGIVGFWLVGFALMFGGAATVANFGGLMAQGFGKEFTISLFGKDFGLWGTKGWLLSGIAYDTTIFTLFLFQLVFMDTAATIPTGAMAERWKLSAFVIYGFFMTMLLYPLFGNWAWGGGWLANLGANFGLGHGYVDFAGSGVVHSIGGLCGLAGAMVLGPRIGKYNRDGSPNVIAGHNIPMAILGTLILAFGWFGFNPGSTLGASGGGNLRIGVIATVTMLASASGALAAGLYTWWRTGKPDPTMACNGMLAGLVAITAPSGFVGANAAIIIGAIAGVLVCVSVQLLDKWHVDDPVGAISVHGTCGLFGVLSVGIFADGTFGVGWNGVAGAVKGCLYGDWGQLAAQLIGVATLIVWAFGMSWVFFKVLDRVMGLRVSPEVELEGLDLAETGVLAYHGFVREPEEPVVVTPPEWIPSARIPQLVETMLRKPSPTDHEPQTSTVIEERPSARLYSVVLENANSERAKRRWERLCHEPHQAPPEFHEVYRHLVSFDGREFVFRGGDPERMRKAVERLFEGYLGVGATVTVEV
;
A
#
# COMPACT_ATOMS: atom_id res chain seq x y z
N MET A 1 -9.81 -25.18 -7.77
CA MET A 1 -8.90 -24.92 -6.63
C MET A 1 -8.14 -26.18 -6.17
N ARG A 2 -8.80 -27.29 -5.79
CA ARG A 2 -8.12 -28.54 -5.37
C ARG A 2 -7.11 -29.10 -6.39
N TRP A 3 -7.47 -29.14 -7.68
CA TRP A 3 -6.57 -29.62 -8.75
C TRP A 3 -5.43 -28.66 -9.10
N LEU A 4 -5.61 -27.36 -8.87
CA LEU A 4 -4.57 -26.35 -9.11
C LEU A 4 -3.48 -26.41 -8.03
N LEU A 5 -3.88 -26.61 -6.77
CA LEU A 5 -2.97 -26.83 -5.64
C LEU A 5 -2.21 -28.14 -5.79
N VAL A 6 -2.85 -29.20 -6.28
CA VAL A 6 -2.19 -30.48 -6.57
C VAL A 6 -1.23 -30.35 -7.75
N ALA A 7 -1.60 -29.63 -8.81
CA ALA A 7 -0.70 -29.37 -9.93
C ALA A 7 0.51 -28.50 -9.53
N LEU A 8 0.31 -27.45 -8.71
CA LEU A 8 1.40 -26.65 -8.15
C LEU A 8 2.31 -27.50 -7.25
N ALA A 9 1.74 -28.32 -6.36
CA ALA A 9 2.50 -29.20 -5.49
C ALA A 9 3.33 -30.22 -6.30
N LEU A 10 2.76 -30.80 -7.36
CA LEU A 10 3.46 -31.75 -8.24
C LEU A 10 4.53 -31.05 -9.09
N LEU A 11 4.32 -29.82 -9.53
CA LEU A 11 5.31 -29.00 -10.25
C LEU A 11 6.49 -28.63 -9.33
N VAL A 12 6.20 -28.24 -8.08
CA VAL A 12 7.19 -27.92 -7.03
C VAL A 12 8.04 -29.15 -6.70
N VAL A 13 7.43 -30.32 -6.52
CA VAL A 13 8.15 -31.59 -6.27
C VAL A 13 8.95 -32.02 -7.52
N GLY A 14 8.43 -31.80 -8.72
CA GLY A 14 9.10 -32.14 -9.97
C GLY A 14 10.38 -31.32 -10.22
N ILE A 15 10.40 -30.04 -9.87
CA ILE A 15 11.55 -29.14 -10.07
C ILE A 15 12.62 -29.36 -8.99
N ALA A 16 12.24 -29.67 -7.75
CA ALA A 16 13.17 -29.92 -6.65
C ALA A 16 14.01 -31.22 -6.80
N SER A 17 13.63 -32.12 -7.72
CA SER A 17 14.22 -33.47 -7.82
C SER A 17 15.32 -33.66 -8.87
N LYS A 18 15.64 -32.64 -9.68
CA LYS A 18 16.73 -32.74 -10.65
C LYS A 18 18.04 -32.23 -10.05
N GLY A 19 19.09 -33.06 -10.11
CA GLY A 19 20.45 -32.75 -9.66
C GLY A 19 21.04 -31.55 -10.40
N MET A 20 20.70 -30.35 -9.95
CA MET A 20 21.33 -29.10 -10.37
C MET A 20 22.59 -28.92 -9.52
N ALA A 21 23.66 -28.38 -10.11
CA ALA A 21 24.86 -28.02 -9.36
C ALA A 21 24.46 -27.12 -8.18
N ALA A 22 24.75 -27.57 -6.96
CA ALA A 22 24.45 -26.82 -5.76
C ALA A 22 25.32 -25.55 -5.69
N GLY A 23 24.75 -24.46 -5.17
CA GLY A 23 25.50 -23.27 -4.76
C GLY A 23 26.36 -23.53 -3.52
N ASP A 24 26.75 -22.47 -2.81
CA ASP A 24 27.54 -22.56 -1.57
C ASP A 24 26.67 -22.42 -0.32
N ALA A 25 25.80 -23.40 -0.07
CA ALA A 25 24.89 -23.38 1.09
C ALA A 25 25.62 -23.33 2.44
N GLY A 26 26.83 -23.89 2.52
CA GLY A 26 27.66 -23.86 3.73
C GLY A 26 28.50 -22.59 3.89
N GLY A 27 28.54 -21.71 2.87
CA GLY A 27 29.35 -20.50 2.88
C GLY A 27 30.87 -20.74 2.85
N TYR A 28 31.33 -21.95 2.55
CA TYR A 28 32.75 -22.32 2.61
C TYR A 28 33.62 -21.63 1.57
N LYS A 29 33.00 -21.09 0.51
CA LYS A 29 33.65 -20.36 -0.59
C LYS A 29 33.26 -18.87 -0.57
N THR A 30 32.51 -18.45 0.44
CA THR A 30 31.97 -17.10 0.59
C THR A 30 32.82 -16.32 1.59
N GLY A 31 33.33 -15.16 1.17
CA GLY A 31 34.31 -14.41 1.95
C GLY A 31 35.71 -15.01 1.81
N ASN A 32 36.60 -14.30 1.13
CA ASN A 32 38.02 -14.66 1.02
C ASN A 32 38.88 -13.39 0.85
N ALA A 33 40.19 -13.54 0.65
CA ALA A 33 41.10 -12.41 0.47
C ALA A 33 40.66 -11.41 -0.61
N ALA A 34 39.91 -11.85 -1.63
CA ALA A 34 39.39 -10.96 -2.68
C ALA A 34 38.29 -10.00 -2.22
N ASP A 35 37.67 -10.28 -1.08
CA ASP A 35 36.63 -9.44 -0.46
C ASP A 35 37.23 -8.41 0.51
N VAL A 36 38.55 -8.46 0.77
CA VAL A 36 39.24 -7.47 1.59
C VAL A 36 39.36 -6.15 0.81
N MET A 37 38.96 -5.06 1.48
CA MET A 37 39.20 -3.71 0.98
C MET A 37 39.67 -2.79 2.10
N ASP A 38 40.48 -1.80 1.74
CA ASP A 38 40.88 -0.71 2.63
C ASP A 38 39.75 0.34 2.81
N ALA A 39 40.06 1.42 3.52
CA ALA A 39 39.11 2.49 3.82
C ALA A 39 38.72 3.28 2.56
N GLU A 40 39.65 3.38 1.60
CA GLU A 40 39.49 4.02 0.30
C GLU A 40 38.75 3.13 -0.72
N GLY A 41 38.51 1.85 -0.38
CA GLY A 41 37.80 0.88 -1.22
C GLY A 41 38.70 0.12 -2.20
N ASN A 42 40.02 0.23 -2.09
CA ASN A 42 40.95 -0.55 -2.90
C ASN A 42 40.96 -2.01 -2.44
N LYS A 43 41.05 -2.93 -3.40
CA LYS A 43 41.11 -4.38 -3.12
C LYS A 43 42.51 -4.77 -2.65
N PHE A 44 42.58 -5.69 -1.69
CA PHE A 44 43.85 -6.30 -1.27
C PHE A 44 44.47 -7.16 -2.38
N VAL A 45 43.63 -7.91 -3.11
CA VAL A 45 44.10 -8.76 -4.20
C VAL A 45 44.14 -7.99 -5.52
N VAL A 46 45.15 -8.31 -6.33
CA VAL A 46 45.15 -7.93 -7.76
C VAL A 46 44.34 -8.97 -8.53
N PRO A 47 43.20 -8.60 -9.16
CA PRO A 47 42.38 -9.55 -9.90
C PRO A 47 43.12 -10.12 -11.10
N GLU A 48 42.74 -11.33 -11.51
CA GLU A 48 43.31 -11.94 -12.71
C GLU A 48 42.96 -11.08 -13.95
N PRO A 49 43.97 -10.71 -14.75
CA PRO A 49 43.75 -9.86 -15.91
C PRO A 49 42.97 -10.61 -17.00
N PRO A 50 41.98 -9.98 -17.64
CA PRO A 50 41.23 -10.61 -18.73
C PRO A 50 42.13 -10.94 -19.93
N LYS A 51 41.67 -11.83 -20.81
CA LYS A 51 42.39 -12.14 -22.06
C LYS A 51 42.58 -10.87 -22.90
N GLY A 52 43.83 -10.58 -23.29
CA GLY A 52 44.18 -9.37 -24.03
C GLY A 52 44.47 -8.13 -23.18
N ALA A 53 44.55 -8.28 -21.85
CA ALA A 53 44.92 -7.21 -20.92
C ALA A 53 46.30 -6.59 -21.24
N LYS A 54 46.48 -5.34 -20.79
CA LYS A 54 47.73 -4.60 -21.02
C LYS A 54 48.90 -5.32 -20.32
N PRO A 55 50.12 -5.28 -20.89
CA PRO A 55 51.29 -5.90 -20.26
C PRO A 55 51.52 -5.46 -18.81
N ALA A 56 51.16 -4.21 -18.47
CA ALA A 56 51.26 -3.69 -17.10
C ALA A 56 50.33 -4.40 -16.11
N GLU A 57 49.11 -4.74 -16.51
CA GLU A 57 48.12 -5.45 -15.68
C GLU A 57 48.56 -6.90 -15.45
N VAL A 58 49.04 -7.55 -16.51
CA VAL A 58 49.63 -8.90 -16.42
C VAL A 58 50.83 -8.91 -15.50
N LYS A 59 51.73 -7.93 -15.62
CA LYS A 59 52.90 -7.79 -14.74
C LYS A 59 52.49 -7.54 -13.29
N ALA A 60 51.52 -6.68 -13.03
CA ALA A 60 51.02 -6.40 -11.68
C ALA A 60 50.42 -7.67 -11.03
N TYR A 61 49.60 -8.41 -11.77
CA TYR A 61 49.05 -9.68 -11.29
C TYR A 61 50.14 -10.70 -11.00
N GLN A 62 51.09 -10.90 -11.91
CA GLN A 62 52.21 -11.83 -11.69
C GLN A 62 53.08 -11.43 -10.50
N ALA A 63 53.35 -10.12 -10.33
CA ALA A 63 54.09 -9.61 -9.18
C ALA A 63 53.35 -9.88 -7.86
N PHE A 64 52.03 -9.63 -7.83
CA PHE A 64 51.19 -9.96 -6.68
C PHE A 64 51.22 -11.46 -6.37
N GLN A 65 51.06 -12.33 -7.38
CA GLN A 65 51.12 -13.78 -7.19
C GLN A 65 52.48 -14.25 -6.66
N ALA A 66 53.58 -13.64 -7.12
CA ALA A 66 54.91 -13.94 -6.60
C ALA A 66 55.08 -13.50 -5.13
N GLN A 67 54.52 -12.34 -4.76
CA GLN A 67 54.54 -11.85 -3.38
C GLN A 67 53.65 -12.69 -2.46
N ALA A 68 52.42 -13.03 -2.88
CA ALA A 68 51.49 -13.87 -2.15
C ALA A 68 52.10 -15.23 -1.79
N LYS A 69 52.91 -15.82 -2.69
CA LYS A 69 53.67 -17.06 -2.41
C LYS A 69 54.76 -16.89 -1.36
N ARG A 70 55.36 -15.70 -1.25
CA ARG A 70 56.40 -15.40 -0.24
C ARG A 70 55.80 -15.06 1.12
N GLU A 71 54.55 -14.59 1.16
CA GLU A 71 53.87 -14.14 2.38
C GLU A 71 52.58 -14.95 2.67
N PRO A 72 52.67 -16.28 2.89
CA PRO A 72 51.48 -17.12 3.08
C PRO A 72 50.67 -16.76 4.32
N LEU A 73 51.29 -16.18 5.36
CA LEU A 73 50.59 -15.71 6.55
C LEU A 73 49.74 -14.46 6.25
N ALA A 74 50.23 -13.54 5.43
CA ALA A 74 49.47 -12.37 5.01
C ALA A 74 48.24 -12.77 4.20
N MET A 75 48.37 -13.77 3.32
CA MET A 75 47.22 -14.32 2.57
C MET A 75 46.20 -14.98 3.48
N LYS A 76 46.63 -15.80 4.46
CA LYS A 76 45.71 -16.41 5.46
C LYS A 76 45.00 -15.36 6.30
N LEU A 77 45.70 -14.30 6.69
CA LEU A 77 45.10 -13.18 7.41
C LEU A 77 44.08 -12.45 6.54
N ALA A 78 44.41 -12.17 5.27
CA ALA A 78 43.50 -11.56 4.33
C ALA A 78 42.24 -12.42 4.11
N ASP A 79 42.38 -13.74 4.01
CA ASP A 79 41.22 -14.65 3.93
C ASP A 79 40.31 -14.51 5.15
N ALA A 80 40.88 -14.53 6.38
CA ALA A 80 40.11 -14.35 7.61
C ALA A 80 39.43 -12.96 7.69
N VAL A 81 40.11 -11.90 7.24
CA VAL A 81 39.55 -10.54 7.19
C VAL A 81 38.40 -10.45 6.19
N GLY A 82 38.55 -11.06 5.01
CA GLY A 82 37.50 -11.11 3.99
C GLY A 82 36.27 -11.88 4.46
N GLN A 83 36.47 -13.03 5.10
CA GLN A 83 35.40 -13.80 5.76
C GLN A 83 34.66 -12.97 6.80
N ASN A 84 35.38 -12.31 7.71
CA ASN A 84 34.76 -11.48 8.75
C ASN A 84 33.98 -10.30 8.17
N ARG A 85 34.50 -9.64 7.12
CA ARG A 85 33.79 -8.56 6.43
C ARG A 85 32.46 -9.04 5.87
N VAL A 86 32.46 -10.13 5.12
CA VAL A 86 31.25 -10.69 4.53
C VAL A 86 30.28 -11.15 5.62
N ALA A 87 30.76 -11.82 6.66
CA ALA A 87 29.94 -12.25 7.80
C ALA A 87 29.23 -11.07 8.48
N ILE A 88 29.93 -9.94 8.70
CA ILE A 88 29.33 -8.71 9.24
C ILE A 88 28.23 -8.17 8.32
N ASN A 89 28.47 -8.16 7.01
CA ASN A 89 27.49 -7.67 6.03
C ASN A 89 26.23 -8.55 5.97
N LEU A 90 26.39 -9.87 6.00
CA LEU A 90 25.27 -10.81 6.05
C LEU A 90 24.50 -10.69 7.37
N MET A 91 25.20 -10.59 8.50
CA MET A 91 24.59 -10.37 9.82
C MET A 91 23.77 -9.09 9.85
N TRP A 92 24.33 -7.98 9.38
CA TRP A 92 23.64 -6.70 9.27
C TRP A 92 22.37 -6.82 8.44
N THR A 93 22.46 -7.47 7.28
CA THR A 93 21.31 -7.62 6.37
C THR A 93 20.21 -8.48 6.97
N LEU A 94 20.56 -9.57 7.68
CA LEU A 94 19.57 -10.40 8.37
C LEU A 94 18.90 -9.65 9.52
N LEU A 95 19.68 -9.00 10.38
CA LEU A 95 19.14 -8.23 11.50
C LEU A 95 18.19 -7.13 11.03
N THR A 96 18.60 -6.38 10.02
CA THR A 96 17.75 -5.33 9.43
C THR A 96 16.53 -5.92 8.73
N GLY A 97 16.65 -7.07 8.05
CA GLY A 97 15.52 -7.82 7.52
C GLY A 97 14.51 -8.24 8.59
N PHE A 98 14.95 -8.64 9.79
CA PHE A 98 14.05 -8.96 10.91
C PHE A 98 13.31 -7.74 11.44
N LEU A 99 13.95 -6.56 11.44
CA LEU A 99 13.27 -5.30 11.79
C LEU A 99 12.20 -4.94 10.76
N VAL A 100 12.47 -5.16 9.46
CA VAL A 100 11.48 -4.95 8.40
C VAL A 100 10.35 -5.97 8.49
N MET A 101 10.63 -7.24 8.80
CA MET A 101 9.59 -8.23 9.07
C MET A 101 8.64 -7.78 10.18
N PHE A 102 9.16 -7.12 11.23
CA PHE A 102 8.34 -6.60 12.31
C PHE A 102 7.43 -5.43 11.90
N MET A 103 7.70 -4.77 10.76
CA MET A 103 6.79 -3.77 10.20
C MET A 103 5.41 -4.34 9.88
N GLN A 104 5.29 -5.64 9.61
CA GLN A 104 3.98 -6.29 9.39
C GLN A 104 3.04 -6.14 10.59
N ALA A 105 3.57 -6.23 11.82
CA ALA A 105 2.78 -5.93 13.00
C ALA A 105 2.35 -4.46 13.05
N GLY A 106 3.22 -3.56 12.58
CA GLY A 106 2.93 -2.14 12.45
C GLY A 106 1.77 -1.85 11.50
N PHE A 107 1.82 -2.38 10.27
CA PHE A 107 0.72 -2.26 9.29
C PHE A 107 -0.58 -2.82 9.84
N ALA A 108 -0.55 -4.03 10.40
CA ALA A 108 -1.73 -4.68 10.95
C ALA A 108 -2.42 -3.82 12.03
N LEU A 109 -1.64 -3.15 12.89
CA LEU A 109 -2.16 -2.27 13.95
C LEU A 109 -2.62 -0.91 13.42
N VAL A 110 -1.87 -0.27 12.51
CA VAL A 110 -2.28 1.01 11.88
C VAL A 110 -3.60 0.84 11.17
N GLU A 111 -3.69 -0.17 10.30
CA GLU A 111 -4.86 -0.37 9.46
C GLU A 111 -6.08 -0.76 10.28
N THR A 112 -5.91 -1.68 11.23
CA THR A 112 -7.01 -2.09 12.12
C THR A 112 -7.48 -0.90 12.96
N GLY A 113 -6.56 -0.12 13.54
CA GLY A 113 -6.90 1.04 14.36
C GLY A 113 -7.64 2.16 13.60
N PHE A 114 -7.29 2.37 12.33
CA PHE A 114 -7.97 3.34 11.45
C PHE A 114 -9.26 2.81 10.80
N CYS A 115 -9.52 1.51 10.84
CA CYS A 115 -10.81 0.94 10.45
C CYS A 115 -11.84 1.01 11.58
N ARG A 116 -13.12 0.82 11.25
CA ARG A 116 -14.21 0.60 12.19
C ARG A 116 -14.06 -0.75 12.88
N ALA A 117 -14.45 -0.81 14.15
CA ALA A 117 -14.35 -2.00 14.99
C ALA A 117 -15.04 -3.23 14.38
N LYS A 118 -16.01 -3.01 13.49
CA LYS A 118 -16.77 -4.09 12.85
C LYS A 118 -16.01 -4.92 11.82
N ASN A 119 -14.84 -4.45 11.42
CA ASN A 119 -13.98 -5.05 10.40
C ASN A 119 -12.61 -5.42 10.96
N ALA A 120 -12.43 -5.38 12.28
CA ALA A 120 -11.12 -5.51 12.89
C ALA A 120 -10.50 -6.90 12.68
N ALA A 121 -11.29 -7.98 12.74
CA ALA A 121 -10.79 -9.33 12.50
C ALA A 121 -10.41 -9.50 11.03
N HIS A 122 -11.27 -9.01 10.13
CA HIS A 122 -11.00 -9.06 8.69
C HIS A 122 -9.75 -8.28 8.30
N THR A 123 -9.61 -7.02 8.74
CA THR A 123 -8.44 -6.17 8.43
C THR A 123 -7.15 -6.74 9.02
N MET A 124 -7.18 -7.19 10.29
CA MET A 124 -6.04 -7.84 10.92
C MET A 124 -5.65 -9.14 10.19
N PHE A 125 -6.64 -9.93 9.77
CA PHE A 125 -6.40 -11.18 9.06
C PHE A 125 -5.81 -10.95 7.67
N MET A 126 -6.25 -9.94 6.91
CA MET A 126 -5.60 -9.59 5.64
C MET A 126 -4.11 -9.28 5.83
N ASN A 127 -3.77 -8.46 6.83
CA ASN A 127 -2.37 -8.12 7.14
C ASN A 127 -1.56 -9.35 7.61
N PHE A 128 -2.15 -10.24 8.41
CA PHE A 128 -1.46 -11.47 8.80
C PHE A 128 -1.29 -12.44 7.62
N PHE A 129 -2.30 -12.56 6.78
CA PHE A 129 -2.39 -13.59 5.75
C PHE A 129 -1.69 -13.20 4.44
N ILE A 130 -1.44 -11.90 4.21
CA ILE A 130 -0.57 -11.48 3.09
C ILE A 130 0.85 -12.01 3.27
N TYR A 131 1.36 -12.08 4.51
CA TYR A 131 2.69 -12.58 4.83
C TYR A 131 2.98 -14.00 4.31
N PRO A 132 2.21 -15.05 4.66
CA PRO A 132 2.42 -16.39 4.11
C PRO A 132 2.13 -16.46 2.60
N ILE A 133 1.19 -15.68 2.06
CA ILE A 133 0.98 -15.61 0.59
C ILE A 133 2.22 -15.05 -0.09
N GLY A 134 2.80 -13.99 0.46
CA GLY A 134 3.99 -13.32 -0.05
C GLY A 134 5.21 -14.23 0.00
N ILE A 135 5.44 -14.92 1.12
CA ILE A 135 6.49 -15.93 1.24
C ILE A 135 6.38 -16.94 0.10
N VAL A 136 5.21 -17.54 -0.09
CA VAL A 136 5.01 -18.59 -1.08
C VAL A 136 5.14 -18.03 -2.51
N GLY A 137 4.50 -16.91 -2.83
CA GLY A 137 4.55 -16.31 -4.17
C GLY A 137 5.94 -15.86 -4.57
N PHE A 138 6.65 -15.18 -3.67
CA PHE A 138 8.01 -14.68 -3.93
C PHE A 138 9.04 -15.80 -3.99
N TRP A 139 8.92 -16.83 -3.15
CA TRP A 139 9.75 -18.05 -3.23
C TRP A 139 9.53 -18.81 -4.54
N LEU A 140 8.27 -19.00 -4.96
CA LEU A 140 7.95 -19.78 -6.17
C LEU A 140 8.48 -19.10 -7.45
N VAL A 141 8.24 -17.79 -7.58
CA VAL A 141 8.44 -17.06 -8.84
C VAL A 141 9.11 -15.70 -8.63
N GLY A 142 8.70 -14.94 -7.63
CA GLY A 142 9.07 -13.53 -7.53
C GLY A 142 10.58 -13.27 -7.43
N PHE A 143 11.31 -14.00 -6.58
CA PHE A 143 12.75 -13.80 -6.44
C PHE A 143 13.50 -14.09 -7.75
N ALA A 144 13.08 -15.14 -8.48
CA ALA A 144 13.71 -15.52 -9.74
C ALA A 144 13.53 -14.44 -10.81
N LEU A 145 12.34 -13.85 -10.93
CA LEU A 145 12.10 -12.76 -11.85
C LEU A 145 12.85 -11.49 -11.45
N MET A 146 12.91 -11.18 -10.16
CA MET A 146 13.51 -9.94 -9.66
C MET A 146 15.04 -9.97 -9.70
N PHE A 147 15.67 -11.00 -9.15
CA PHE A 147 17.12 -11.08 -8.91
C PHE A 147 17.81 -12.22 -9.66
N GLY A 148 17.08 -13.07 -10.39
CA GLY A 148 17.61 -14.22 -11.13
C GLY A 148 18.41 -13.91 -12.40
N GLY A 149 19.01 -12.73 -12.48
CA GLY A 149 19.54 -12.13 -13.70
C GLY A 149 20.88 -11.41 -13.49
N ALA A 150 20.94 -10.15 -13.92
CA ALA A 150 22.16 -9.34 -13.93
C ALA A 150 22.54 -8.74 -12.57
N ALA A 151 21.65 -8.82 -11.58
CA ALA A 151 21.83 -8.23 -10.26
C ALA A 151 23.10 -8.73 -9.55
N THR A 152 23.88 -7.81 -9.00
CA THR A 152 25.03 -8.11 -8.15
C THR A 152 24.96 -7.33 -6.85
N VAL A 153 25.27 -7.98 -5.73
CA VAL A 153 25.45 -7.34 -4.42
C VAL A 153 26.90 -7.51 -4.00
N ALA A 154 27.74 -6.55 -4.39
CA ALA A 154 29.19 -6.61 -4.18
C ALA A 154 29.58 -6.80 -2.70
N ASN A 155 28.74 -6.37 -1.77
CA ASN A 155 28.98 -6.47 -0.33
C ASN A 155 28.89 -7.88 0.24
N PHE A 156 28.29 -8.84 -0.48
CA PHE A 156 28.04 -10.20 0.03
C PHE A 156 29.14 -11.20 -0.31
N GLY A 157 30.11 -10.84 -1.16
CA GLY A 157 31.03 -11.82 -1.74
C GLY A 157 30.30 -12.96 -2.46
N GLY A 158 30.98 -14.08 -2.68
CA GLY A 158 30.35 -15.32 -3.15
C GLY A 158 29.59 -15.17 -4.49
N LEU A 159 28.48 -15.91 -4.62
CA LEU A 159 27.67 -15.89 -5.84
C LEU A 159 26.93 -14.57 -6.02
N MET A 160 26.36 -13.97 -4.97
CA MET A 160 25.64 -12.70 -5.12
C MET A 160 26.54 -11.53 -5.54
N ALA A 161 27.83 -11.51 -5.20
CA ALA A 161 28.75 -10.51 -5.73
C ALA A 161 28.99 -10.65 -7.25
N GLN A 162 28.73 -11.82 -7.82
CA GLN A 162 28.90 -12.13 -9.25
C GLN A 162 27.58 -12.05 -10.03
N GLY A 163 26.46 -12.29 -9.35
CA GLY A 163 25.13 -12.39 -9.95
C GLY A 163 24.92 -13.69 -10.72
N PHE A 164 23.73 -13.86 -11.30
CA PHE A 164 23.38 -15.05 -12.09
C PHE A 164 23.82 -14.95 -13.56
N GLY A 165 24.43 -13.83 -13.95
CA GLY A 165 24.95 -13.56 -15.28
C GLY A 165 23.93 -12.79 -16.14
N LYS A 166 23.36 -13.45 -17.15
CA LYS A 166 22.42 -12.80 -18.08
C LYS A 166 20.98 -12.94 -17.62
N GLU A 167 20.20 -11.92 -17.91
CA GLU A 167 18.74 -11.91 -17.78
C GLU A 167 18.06 -11.98 -19.15
N PHE A 168 16.73 -12.08 -19.17
CA PHE A 168 16.00 -11.95 -20.43
C PHE A 168 16.05 -10.49 -20.90
N THR A 169 16.53 -10.30 -22.12
CA THR A 169 16.84 -8.97 -22.66
C THR A 169 16.25 -8.83 -24.06
N ILE A 170 15.75 -7.63 -24.36
CA ILE A 170 15.44 -7.20 -25.72
C ILE A 170 16.41 -6.08 -26.13
N SER A 171 16.82 -6.05 -27.41
CA SER A 171 17.68 -4.97 -27.91
C SER A 171 16.84 -3.95 -28.66
N LEU A 172 16.83 -2.71 -28.16
CA LEU A 172 16.11 -1.57 -28.75
C LEU A 172 17.06 -0.38 -28.85
N PHE A 173 17.00 0.39 -29.94
CA PHE A 173 17.87 1.56 -30.16
C PHE A 173 19.39 1.27 -30.06
N GLY A 174 19.80 0.04 -30.39
CA GLY A 174 21.19 -0.40 -30.24
C GLY A 174 21.66 -0.59 -28.79
N LYS A 175 20.71 -0.67 -27.84
CA LYS A 175 20.95 -0.87 -26.41
C LYS A 175 20.17 -2.08 -25.91
N ASP A 176 20.70 -2.74 -24.90
CA ASP A 176 20.08 -3.90 -24.27
C ASP A 176 19.18 -3.47 -23.11
N PHE A 177 17.94 -3.97 -23.12
CA PHE A 177 16.91 -3.74 -22.11
C PHE A 177 16.61 -5.05 -21.39
N GLY A 178 17.17 -5.19 -20.19
CA GLY A 178 16.87 -6.30 -19.28
C GLY A 178 15.48 -6.19 -18.68
N LEU A 179 14.71 -7.27 -18.76
CA LEU A 179 13.29 -7.29 -18.39
C LEU A 179 12.96 -8.20 -17.18
N TRP A 180 13.61 -9.36 -17.05
CA TRP A 180 13.47 -10.26 -15.90
C TRP A 180 14.54 -11.34 -15.82
N GLY A 181 14.81 -11.82 -14.61
CA GLY A 181 15.71 -12.93 -14.32
C GLY A 181 15.18 -14.30 -14.74
N THR A 182 16.08 -15.25 -14.98
CA THR A 182 15.76 -16.60 -15.49
C THR A 182 16.25 -17.74 -14.59
N LYS A 183 16.90 -17.42 -13.47
CA LYS A 183 17.45 -18.37 -12.49
C LYS A 183 16.92 -18.05 -11.08
N GLY A 184 17.15 -18.93 -10.11
CA GLY A 184 16.71 -18.70 -8.73
C GLY A 184 15.34 -19.26 -8.36
N TRP A 185 14.70 -19.99 -9.27
CA TRP A 185 13.40 -20.63 -9.06
C TRP A 185 13.40 -21.54 -7.82
N LEU A 186 12.44 -21.30 -6.91
CA LEU A 186 12.26 -22.04 -5.66
C LEU A 186 13.50 -22.07 -4.75
N LEU A 187 14.45 -21.13 -4.91
CA LEU A 187 15.73 -21.12 -4.20
C LEU A 187 16.51 -22.44 -4.31
N SER A 188 16.39 -23.11 -5.46
CA SER A 188 16.97 -24.43 -5.70
C SER A 188 18.18 -24.41 -6.64
N GLY A 189 18.93 -25.52 -6.67
CA GLY A 189 20.12 -25.68 -7.50
C GLY A 189 21.21 -24.66 -7.16
N ILE A 190 21.61 -23.86 -8.15
CA ILE A 190 22.66 -22.85 -7.97
C ILE A 190 22.24 -21.74 -6.98
N ALA A 191 20.94 -21.54 -6.76
CA ALA A 191 20.43 -20.59 -5.78
C ALA A 191 20.42 -21.15 -4.35
N TYR A 192 20.72 -22.44 -4.14
CA TYR A 192 20.99 -22.98 -2.81
C TYR A 192 22.38 -22.54 -2.34
N ASP A 193 22.45 -21.27 -1.94
CA ASP A 193 23.66 -20.51 -1.66
C ASP A 193 23.42 -19.55 -0.49
N THR A 194 24.39 -19.42 0.41
CA THR A 194 24.21 -18.62 1.63
C THR A 194 23.92 -17.14 1.33
N THR A 195 24.55 -16.55 0.32
CA THR A 195 24.38 -15.12 0.01
C THR A 195 23.05 -14.85 -0.66
N ILE A 196 22.58 -15.80 -1.47
CA ILE A 196 21.27 -15.78 -2.12
C ILE A 196 20.15 -15.87 -1.08
N PHE A 197 20.28 -16.78 -0.12
CA PHE A 197 19.28 -16.94 0.95
C PHE A 197 19.21 -15.69 1.84
N THR A 198 20.35 -15.06 2.13
CA THR A 198 20.37 -13.78 2.85
C THR A 198 19.65 -12.68 2.06
N LEU A 199 19.95 -12.53 0.76
CA LEU A 199 19.26 -11.53 -0.06
C LEU A 199 17.77 -11.83 -0.19
N PHE A 200 17.40 -13.10 -0.39
CA PHE A 200 16.02 -13.53 -0.49
C PHE A 200 15.23 -13.10 0.74
N LEU A 201 15.71 -13.38 1.95
CA LEU A 201 15.00 -13.03 3.18
C LEU A 201 14.80 -11.52 3.30
N PHE A 202 15.84 -10.74 3.00
CA PHE A 202 15.77 -9.28 3.05
C PHE A 202 14.79 -8.72 2.01
N GLN A 203 14.82 -9.21 0.77
CA GLN A 203 13.97 -8.70 -0.31
C GLN A 203 12.52 -9.20 -0.20
N LEU A 204 12.33 -10.39 0.38
CA LEU A 204 11.01 -10.94 0.69
C LEU A 204 10.22 -9.97 1.57
N VAL A 205 10.82 -9.44 2.65
CA VAL A 205 10.10 -8.56 3.58
C VAL A 205 9.83 -7.18 3.00
N PHE A 206 10.60 -6.72 2.01
CA PHE A 206 10.32 -5.51 1.23
C PHE A 206 9.14 -5.72 0.28
N MET A 207 9.15 -6.85 -0.44
CA MET A 207 8.05 -7.25 -1.30
C MET A 207 6.75 -7.39 -0.51
N ASP A 208 6.81 -8.01 0.66
CA ASP A 208 5.66 -8.20 1.52
C ASP A 208 5.12 -6.87 2.08
N THR A 209 6.02 -5.93 2.38
CA THR A 209 5.65 -4.54 2.69
C THR A 209 4.89 -3.90 1.52
N ALA A 210 5.34 -4.11 0.27
CA ALA A 210 4.62 -3.58 -0.89
C ALA A 210 3.22 -4.22 -1.03
N ALA A 211 3.11 -5.52 -0.73
CA ALA A 211 1.87 -6.29 -0.87
C ALA A 211 0.83 -6.00 0.22
N THR A 212 1.28 -5.56 1.41
CA THR A 212 0.36 -5.18 2.48
C THR A 212 -0.26 -3.80 2.25
N ILE A 213 0.43 -2.84 1.62
CA ILE A 213 -0.07 -1.46 1.45
C ILE A 213 -1.52 -1.37 0.88
N PRO A 214 -1.92 -2.17 -0.13
CA PRO A 214 -3.31 -2.14 -0.63
C PRO A 214 -4.37 -2.63 0.35
N THR A 215 -4.04 -3.42 1.38
CA THR A 215 -5.03 -3.88 2.38
C THR A 215 -5.65 -2.71 3.13
N GLY A 216 -4.84 -1.70 3.46
CA GLY A 216 -5.32 -0.47 4.08
C GLY A 216 -6.21 0.36 3.16
N ALA A 217 -5.82 0.52 1.88
CA ALA A 217 -6.60 1.27 0.89
C ALA A 217 -7.93 0.60 0.55
N MET A 218 -7.98 -0.74 0.61
CA MET A 218 -9.12 -1.56 0.21
C MET A 218 -9.93 -2.12 1.41
N ALA A 219 -9.57 -1.78 2.65
CA ALA A 219 -10.21 -2.26 3.87
C ALA A 219 -11.73 -1.99 3.96
N GLU A 220 -12.41 -2.78 4.79
CA GLU A 220 -13.86 -2.70 5.12
C GLU A 220 -14.88 -3.06 4.04
N ARG A 221 -14.46 -3.35 2.81
CA ARG A 221 -15.39 -3.80 1.75
C ARG A 221 -14.77 -4.77 0.74
N TRP A 222 -13.49 -5.09 0.88
CA TRP A 222 -12.79 -6.00 -0.01
C TRP A 222 -13.03 -7.45 0.40
N LYS A 223 -13.42 -8.26 -0.58
CA LYS A 223 -13.66 -9.69 -0.42
C LYS A 223 -12.33 -10.44 -0.22
N LEU A 224 -12.25 -11.25 0.83
CA LEU A 224 -11.04 -11.96 1.25
C LEU A 224 -10.50 -12.89 0.15
N SER A 225 -11.40 -13.58 -0.56
CA SER A 225 -11.02 -14.46 -1.67
C SER A 225 -10.37 -13.72 -2.85
N ALA A 226 -10.81 -12.48 -3.14
CA ALA A 226 -10.17 -11.65 -4.16
C ALA A 226 -8.81 -11.12 -3.68
N PHE A 227 -8.71 -10.76 -2.41
CA PHE A 227 -7.45 -10.40 -1.75
C PHE A 227 -6.39 -11.50 -1.88
N VAL A 228 -6.74 -12.77 -1.70
CA VAL A 228 -5.78 -13.88 -1.85
C VAL A 228 -5.19 -13.96 -3.26
N ILE A 229 -6.03 -13.80 -4.30
CA ILE A 229 -5.57 -13.82 -5.70
C ILE A 229 -4.70 -12.60 -6.01
N TYR A 230 -5.09 -11.44 -5.48
CA TYR A 230 -4.26 -10.24 -5.54
C TYR A 230 -2.87 -10.46 -4.92
N GLY A 231 -2.79 -11.09 -3.75
CA GLY A 231 -1.51 -11.34 -3.09
C GLY A 231 -0.55 -12.13 -3.98
N PHE A 232 -1.01 -13.19 -4.65
CA PHE A 232 -0.17 -13.92 -5.60
C PHE A 232 0.20 -13.07 -6.83
N PHE A 233 -0.71 -12.28 -7.37
CA PHE A 233 -0.41 -11.38 -8.49
C PHE A 233 0.68 -10.35 -8.13
N MET A 234 0.56 -9.71 -6.98
CA MET A 234 1.52 -8.74 -6.46
C MET A 234 2.90 -9.36 -6.29
N THR A 235 2.96 -10.49 -5.60
CA THR A 235 4.19 -11.13 -5.11
C THR A 235 4.92 -11.93 -6.19
N MET A 236 4.21 -12.39 -7.23
CA MET A 236 4.79 -13.18 -8.33
C MET A 236 5.07 -12.35 -9.58
N LEU A 237 4.32 -11.27 -9.84
CA LEU A 237 4.39 -10.56 -11.14
C LEU A 237 4.57 -9.05 -10.99
N LEU A 238 3.65 -8.35 -10.33
CA LEU A 238 3.63 -6.88 -10.35
C LEU A 238 4.90 -6.29 -9.71
N TYR A 239 5.20 -6.68 -8.48
CA TYR A 239 6.36 -6.18 -7.74
C TYR A 239 7.68 -6.70 -8.31
N PRO A 240 7.87 -8.01 -8.53
CA PRO A 240 9.16 -8.55 -8.98
C PRO A 240 9.66 -8.01 -10.32
N LEU A 241 8.76 -7.75 -11.28
CA LEU A 241 9.15 -7.25 -12.59
C LEU A 241 9.66 -5.80 -12.51
N PHE A 242 8.97 -4.92 -11.80
CA PHE A 242 9.49 -3.58 -11.57
C PHE A 242 10.76 -3.59 -10.72
N GLY A 243 10.80 -4.47 -9.70
CA GLY A 243 11.98 -4.74 -8.89
C GLY A 243 13.19 -5.16 -9.73
N ASN A 244 12.99 -5.97 -10.78
CA ASN A 244 14.07 -6.31 -11.70
C ASN A 244 14.60 -5.08 -12.44
N TRP A 245 13.69 -4.25 -12.96
CA TRP A 245 14.07 -3.07 -13.74
C TRP A 245 14.87 -2.07 -12.89
N ALA A 246 14.49 -1.90 -11.62
CA ALA A 246 15.10 -0.95 -10.70
C ALA A 246 16.33 -1.50 -9.94
N TRP A 247 16.28 -2.72 -9.43
CA TRP A 247 17.29 -3.31 -8.53
C TRP A 247 17.88 -4.63 -9.04
N GLY A 248 17.21 -5.30 -9.97
CA GLY A 248 17.67 -6.55 -10.58
C GLY A 248 18.73 -6.39 -11.67
N GLY A 249 19.15 -5.16 -11.94
CA GLY A 249 20.06 -4.82 -13.04
C GLY A 249 19.37 -4.62 -14.39
N GLY A 250 18.04 -4.47 -14.42
CA GLY A 250 17.27 -4.30 -15.64
C GLY A 250 17.37 -2.90 -16.27
N TRP A 251 16.52 -2.64 -17.26
CA TRP A 251 16.66 -1.47 -18.15
C TRP A 251 16.59 -0.11 -17.45
N LEU A 252 15.79 0.00 -16.38
CA LEU A 252 15.53 1.27 -15.69
C LEU A 252 16.77 1.71 -14.88
N ALA A 253 17.44 0.77 -14.22
CA ALA A 253 18.75 0.98 -13.59
C ALA A 253 19.82 1.38 -14.62
N ASN A 254 19.78 0.81 -15.83
CA ASN A 254 20.77 1.05 -16.88
C ASN A 254 20.58 2.33 -17.71
N LEU A 255 19.60 3.18 -17.40
CA LEU A 255 19.37 4.42 -18.15
C LEU A 255 20.61 5.33 -18.20
N GLY A 256 21.41 5.37 -17.13
CA GLY A 256 22.66 6.13 -17.07
C GLY A 256 23.72 5.57 -18.02
N ALA A 257 23.99 4.26 -17.95
CA ALA A 257 24.96 3.59 -18.83
C ALA A 257 24.53 3.60 -20.31
N ASN A 258 23.23 3.48 -20.58
CA ASN A 258 22.71 3.40 -21.93
C ASN A 258 22.54 4.77 -22.60
N PHE A 259 22.08 5.78 -21.86
CA PHE A 259 21.62 7.07 -22.40
C PHE A 259 22.27 8.31 -21.74
N GLY A 260 23.17 8.14 -20.77
CA GLY A 260 23.82 9.25 -20.07
C GLY A 260 22.90 10.00 -19.11
N LEU A 261 21.79 9.37 -18.67
CA LEU A 261 20.83 9.97 -17.74
C LEU A 261 21.24 9.71 -16.29
N GLY A 262 22.13 10.54 -15.74
CA GLY A 262 22.66 10.39 -14.39
C GLY A 262 23.23 8.99 -14.15
N HIS A 263 22.92 8.39 -13.00
CA HIS A 263 23.20 6.99 -12.66
C HIS A 263 22.03 6.06 -13.01
N GLY A 264 21.17 6.46 -13.95
CA GLY A 264 19.90 5.80 -14.23
C GLY A 264 18.90 5.97 -13.11
N TYR A 265 17.88 5.11 -13.06
CA TYR A 265 16.92 5.15 -11.97
C TYR A 265 17.57 4.67 -10.67
N VAL A 266 17.48 5.54 -9.66
CA VAL A 266 18.06 5.30 -8.33
C VAL A 266 16.96 5.35 -7.30
N ASP A 267 16.86 4.30 -6.51
CA ASP A 267 15.91 4.16 -5.42
C ASP A 267 16.61 3.36 -4.32
N PHE A 268 17.15 4.01 -3.31
CA PHE A 268 18.05 3.36 -2.35
C PHE A 268 17.38 2.21 -1.60
N ALA A 269 16.16 2.44 -1.11
CA ALA A 269 15.44 1.49 -0.28
C ALA A 269 13.98 1.24 -0.71
N GLY A 270 13.43 1.96 -1.70
CA GLY A 270 12.11 1.64 -2.27
C GLY A 270 11.00 2.67 -2.09
N SER A 271 11.24 3.99 -2.23
CA SER A 271 10.10 4.93 -2.37
C SER A 271 9.27 4.62 -3.61
N GLY A 272 9.92 4.15 -4.68
CA GLY A 272 9.28 3.65 -5.89
C GLY A 272 8.94 2.18 -5.77
N VAL A 273 9.98 1.34 -5.63
CA VAL A 273 9.87 -0.13 -5.74
C VAL A 273 8.91 -0.73 -4.72
N VAL A 274 8.85 -0.20 -3.50
CA VAL A 274 7.93 -0.70 -2.46
C VAL A 274 6.71 0.21 -2.37
N HIS A 275 6.93 1.46 -2.00
CA HIS A 275 5.82 2.34 -1.61
C HIS A 275 4.98 2.80 -2.81
N SER A 276 5.59 3.24 -3.90
CA SER A 276 4.81 3.65 -5.07
C SER A 276 4.13 2.46 -5.75
N ILE A 277 4.78 1.29 -5.84
CA ILE A 277 4.12 0.06 -6.34
C ILE A 277 2.89 -0.26 -5.49
N GLY A 278 3.05 -0.36 -4.16
CA GLY A 278 1.95 -0.66 -3.24
C GLY A 278 0.85 0.41 -3.28
N GLY A 279 1.21 1.70 -3.20
CA GLY A 279 0.27 2.80 -3.16
C GLY A 279 -0.49 3.01 -4.47
N LEU A 280 0.16 2.85 -5.62
CA LEU A 280 -0.50 2.94 -6.94
C LEU A 280 -1.36 1.71 -7.23
N CYS A 281 -0.95 0.54 -6.76
CA CYS A 281 -1.81 -0.65 -6.78
C CYS A 281 -3.05 -0.44 -5.90
N GLY A 282 -2.88 0.11 -4.69
CA GLY A 282 -3.96 0.48 -3.79
C GLY A 282 -4.92 1.51 -4.41
N LEU A 283 -4.38 2.50 -5.13
CA LEU A 283 -5.19 3.48 -5.87
C LEU A 283 -6.04 2.82 -6.95
N ALA A 284 -5.42 2.00 -7.80
CA ALA A 284 -6.15 1.26 -8.82
C ALA A 284 -7.24 0.37 -8.21
N GLY A 285 -6.89 -0.37 -7.15
CA GLY A 285 -7.82 -1.25 -6.45
C GLY A 285 -8.99 -0.48 -5.82
N ALA A 286 -8.73 0.60 -5.09
CA ALA A 286 -9.76 1.43 -4.47
C ALA A 286 -10.71 2.06 -5.49
N MET A 287 -10.19 2.52 -6.64
CA MET A 287 -11.02 3.09 -7.71
C MET A 287 -11.91 2.04 -8.38
N VAL A 288 -11.42 0.80 -8.57
CA VAL A 288 -12.24 -0.29 -9.15
C VAL A 288 -13.26 -0.79 -8.13
N LEU A 289 -12.87 -0.94 -6.87
CA LEU A 289 -13.71 -1.43 -5.76
C LEU A 289 -14.82 -0.43 -5.35
N GLY A 290 -14.55 0.86 -5.56
CA GLY A 290 -15.44 1.95 -5.19
C GLY A 290 -15.42 2.29 -3.69
N PRO A 291 -16.08 3.40 -3.32
CA PRO A 291 -16.04 3.93 -1.96
C PRO A 291 -16.92 3.14 -0.98
N ARG A 292 -16.60 3.17 0.32
CA ARG A 292 -17.44 2.55 1.36
C ARG A 292 -18.84 3.17 1.38
N ILE A 293 -19.84 2.36 1.71
CA ILE A 293 -21.22 2.82 1.85
C ILE A 293 -21.27 3.92 2.92
N GLY A 294 -21.87 5.06 2.57
CA GLY A 294 -21.97 6.22 3.43
C GLY A 294 -20.74 7.14 3.46
N LYS A 295 -19.66 6.83 2.72
CA LYS A 295 -18.49 7.71 2.65
C LYS A 295 -18.78 9.04 1.95
N TYR A 296 -19.59 9.04 0.89
CA TYR A 296 -19.95 10.25 0.14
C TYR A 296 -21.47 10.41 0.12
N ASN A 297 -21.94 11.63 0.40
CA ASN A 297 -23.34 12.01 0.30
C ASN A 297 -23.77 12.18 -1.16
N ARG A 298 -25.08 12.32 -1.41
CA ARG A 298 -25.63 12.51 -2.77
C ARG A 298 -25.11 13.77 -3.47
N ASP A 299 -24.70 14.78 -2.72
CA ASP A 299 -24.09 16.01 -3.22
C ASP A 299 -22.57 15.89 -3.45
N GLY A 300 -21.99 14.70 -3.20
CA GLY A 300 -20.56 14.42 -3.31
C GLY A 300 -19.74 14.83 -2.08
N SER A 301 -20.36 15.40 -1.05
CA SER A 301 -19.63 15.79 0.17
C SER A 301 -19.13 14.55 0.94
N PRO A 302 -17.88 14.56 1.44
CA PRO A 302 -17.32 13.44 2.19
C PRO A 302 -17.81 13.41 3.63
N ASN A 303 -18.16 12.22 4.11
CA ASN A 303 -18.37 11.92 5.52
C ASN A 303 -17.06 11.40 6.13
N VAL A 304 -16.82 11.75 7.39
CA VAL A 304 -15.71 11.20 8.18
C VAL A 304 -16.15 9.84 8.72
N ILE A 305 -15.48 8.78 8.27
CA ILE A 305 -15.59 7.45 8.89
C ILE A 305 -14.40 7.30 9.82
N ALA A 306 -14.65 7.48 11.12
CA ALA A 306 -13.59 7.47 12.12
C ALA A 306 -13.03 6.06 12.37
N GLY A 307 -11.72 5.99 12.58
CA GLY A 307 -11.06 4.79 13.09
C GLY A 307 -11.47 4.50 14.52
N HIS A 308 -11.61 3.22 14.86
CA HIS A 308 -12.16 2.81 16.14
C HIS A 308 -11.14 2.83 17.29
N ASN A 309 -9.82 2.82 17.00
CA ASN A 309 -8.79 2.73 18.02
C ASN A 309 -7.53 3.52 17.64
N ILE A 310 -7.55 4.82 17.97
CA ILE A 310 -6.42 5.72 17.72
C ILE A 310 -5.14 5.30 18.46
N PRO A 311 -5.16 4.85 19.73
CA PRO A 311 -3.96 4.32 20.38
C PRO A 311 -3.34 3.13 19.64
N MET A 312 -4.14 2.21 19.09
CA MET A 312 -3.65 1.10 18.27
C MET A 312 -2.97 1.61 17.01
N ALA A 313 -3.57 2.60 16.34
CA ALA A 313 -2.98 3.18 15.13
C ALA A 313 -1.65 3.91 15.42
N ILE A 314 -1.57 4.64 16.54
CA ILE A 314 -0.33 5.29 16.98
C ILE A 314 0.74 4.24 17.30
N LEU A 315 0.40 3.17 18.02
CA LEU A 315 1.35 2.09 18.33
C LEU A 315 1.88 1.42 17.04
N GLY A 316 0.98 1.12 16.10
CA GLY A 316 1.37 0.58 14.80
C GLY A 316 2.32 1.54 14.05
N THR A 317 2.04 2.83 14.08
CA THR A 317 2.88 3.86 13.45
C THR A 317 4.28 3.90 14.05
N LEU A 318 4.40 3.80 15.38
CA LEU A 318 5.71 3.74 16.05
C LEU A 318 6.47 2.46 15.72
N ILE A 319 5.78 1.32 15.60
CA ILE A 319 6.40 0.06 15.16
C ILE A 319 6.92 0.17 13.73
N LEU A 320 6.14 0.79 12.81
CA LEU A 320 6.59 1.07 11.45
C LEU A 320 7.82 1.98 11.43
N ALA A 321 7.79 3.07 12.20
CA ALA A 321 8.93 3.99 12.32
C ALA A 321 10.19 3.30 12.84
N PHE A 322 10.04 2.39 13.81
CA PHE A 322 11.15 1.57 14.31
C PHE A 322 11.66 0.57 13.25
N GLY A 323 10.76 -0.15 12.58
CA GLY A 323 11.13 -1.10 11.53
C GLY A 323 11.84 -0.44 10.33
N TRP A 324 11.59 0.85 10.09
CA TRP A 324 12.28 1.64 9.06
C TRP A 324 13.79 1.79 9.29
N PHE A 325 14.29 1.58 10.51
CA PHE A 325 15.73 1.47 10.79
C PHE A 325 16.34 0.16 10.27
N GLY A 326 15.52 -0.87 10.01
CA GLY A 326 15.91 -2.00 9.18
C GLY A 326 15.82 -1.68 7.69
N PHE A 327 14.76 -0.98 7.29
CA PHE A 327 14.44 -0.73 5.89
C PHE A 327 15.49 0.13 5.17
N ASN A 328 15.72 1.35 5.66
CA ASN A 328 16.64 2.28 4.99
C ASN A 328 18.11 1.89 5.26
N PRO A 329 18.60 1.84 6.52
CA PRO A 329 19.99 1.44 6.79
C PRO A 329 20.34 0.04 6.28
N GLY A 330 19.42 -0.92 6.32
CA GLY A 330 19.66 -2.28 5.81
C GLY A 330 19.88 -2.33 4.30
N SER A 331 19.36 -1.36 3.55
CA SER A 331 19.50 -1.29 2.09
C SER A 331 20.92 -0.95 1.62
N THR A 332 21.86 -0.69 2.54
CA THR A 332 23.30 -0.76 2.21
C THR A 332 23.75 -2.17 1.85
N LEU A 333 23.03 -3.21 2.29
CA LEU A 333 23.39 -4.62 2.18
C LEU A 333 24.81 -4.88 2.72
N GLY A 334 25.23 -4.08 3.70
CA GLY A 334 26.57 -4.15 4.27
C GLY A 334 26.78 -3.13 5.38
N ALA A 335 27.62 -3.49 6.35
CA ALA A 335 28.03 -2.64 7.47
C ALA A 335 29.56 -2.54 7.58
N SER A 336 30.32 -3.15 6.65
CA SER A 336 31.78 -3.16 6.65
C SER A 336 32.37 -2.82 5.28
N GLY A 337 33.37 -1.92 5.31
CA GLY A 337 34.20 -1.46 4.20
C GLY A 337 33.51 -0.61 3.12
N GLY A 338 34.31 0.05 2.26
CA GLY A 338 33.85 0.65 1.00
C GLY A 338 32.63 1.59 1.09
N GLY A 339 32.57 2.49 2.08
CA GLY A 339 31.44 3.42 2.24
C GLY A 339 30.21 2.86 2.97
N ASN A 340 30.21 1.57 3.36
CA ASN A 340 29.09 0.94 4.07
C ASN A 340 28.91 1.43 5.51
N LEU A 341 29.85 2.21 6.07
CA LEU A 341 29.67 2.88 7.36
C LEU A 341 28.64 4.01 7.32
N ARG A 342 28.13 4.36 6.14
CA ARG A 342 27.05 5.35 5.97
C ARG A 342 25.73 4.93 6.63
N ILE A 343 25.60 3.69 7.11
CA ILE A 343 24.44 3.22 7.90
C ILE A 343 24.03 4.19 9.02
N GLY A 344 24.98 4.86 9.68
CA GLY A 344 24.68 5.85 10.73
C GLY A 344 24.03 7.13 10.20
N VAL A 345 24.51 7.62 9.04
CA VAL A 345 23.92 8.76 8.34
C VAL A 345 22.51 8.40 7.87
N ILE A 346 22.35 7.24 7.23
CA ILE A 346 21.08 6.75 6.70
C ILE A 346 20.03 6.61 7.81
N ALA A 347 20.41 6.05 8.96
CA ALA A 347 19.52 5.94 10.11
C ALA A 347 19.08 7.32 10.62
N THR A 348 20.01 8.28 10.69
CA THR A 348 19.74 9.63 11.19
C THR A 348 18.85 10.42 10.23
N VAL A 349 19.10 10.39 8.93
CA VAL A 349 18.24 11.08 7.95
C VAL A 349 16.84 10.47 7.90
N THR A 350 16.72 9.15 8.09
CA THR A 350 15.43 8.46 8.19
C THR A 350 14.62 8.99 9.37
N MET A 351 15.25 9.08 10.55
CA MET A 351 14.60 9.61 11.76
C MET A 351 14.21 11.09 11.62
N LEU A 352 15.09 11.92 11.03
CA LEU A 352 14.83 13.35 10.85
C LEU A 352 13.67 13.62 9.90
N ALA A 353 13.59 12.90 8.78
CA ALA A 353 12.49 13.04 7.83
C ALA A 353 11.16 12.54 8.43
N SER A 354 11.20 11.45 9.21
CA SER A 354 10.06 10.95 9.98
C SER A 354 9.51 12.01 10.93
N ALA A 355 10.39 12.61 11.74
CA ALA A 355 10.02 13.63 12.71
C ALA A 355 9.50 14.91 12.04
N SER A 356 10.16 15.39 10.98
CA SER A 356 9.72 16.60 10.29
C SER A 356 8.42 16.40 9.54
N GLY A 357 8.16 15.21 9.00
CA GLY A 357 6.89 14.85 8.39
C GLY A 357 5.73 14.84 9.39
N ALA A 358 5.93 14.25 10.57
CA ALA A 358 4.94 14.24 11.64
C ALA A 358 4.60 15.67 12.12
N LEU A 359 5.62 16.48 12.36
CA LEU A 359 5.46 17.88 12.77
C LEU A 359 4.77 18.71 11.69
N ALA A 360 5.19 18.59 10.44
CA ALA A 360 4.61 19.35 9.34
C ALA A 360 3.13 18.99 9.10
N ALA A 361 2.79 17.71 9.11
CA ALA A 361 1.40 17.27 8.98
C ALA A 361 0.54 17.76 10.16
N GLY A 362 1.01 17.56 11.40
CA GLY A 362 0.30 17.99 12.60
C GLY A 362 0.08 19.51 12.65
N LEU A 363 1.10 20.30 12.32
CA LEU A 363 1.00 21.76 12.23
C LEU A 363 0.08 22.20 11.09
N TYR A 364 0.18 21.56 9.93
CA TYR A 364 -0.70 21.85 8.79
C TYR A 364 -2.16 21.60 9.15
N THR A 365 -2.49 20.45 9.75
CA THR A 365 -3.85 20.15 10.17
C THR A 365 -4.31 21.09 11.27
N TRP A 366 -3.46 21.38 12.26
CA TRP A 366 -3.82 22.30 13.34
C TRP A 366 -4.12 23.70 12.81
N TRP A 367 -3.30 24.21 11.90
CA TRP A 367 -3.55 25.48 11.24
C TRP A 367 -4.87 25.50 10.44
N ARG A 368 -5.23 24.40 9.78
CA ARG A 368 -6.44 24.31 8.94
C ARG A 368 -7.73 24.10 9.73
N THR A 369 -7.70 23.33 10.82
CA THR A 369 -8.89 22.89 11.56
C THR A 369 -9.02 23.54 12.94
N GLY A 370 -7.99 24.25 13.40
CA GLY A 370 -7.90 24.79 14.76
C GLY A 370 -7.56 23.77 15.84
N LYS A 371 -7.41 22.48 15.50
CA LYS A 371 -7.08 21.39 16.44
C LYS A 371 -6.01 20.45 15.88
N PRO A 372 -5.10 19.92 16.71
CA PRO A 372 -4.17 18.90 16.25
C PRO A 372 -4.94 17.60 15.92
N ASP A 373 -4.55 16.96 14.82
CA ASP A 373 -5.09 15.66 14.40
C ASP A 373 -3.99 14.58 14.56
N PRO A 374 -4.13 13.67 15.54
CA PRO A 374 -3.13 12.63 15.77
C PRO A 374 -3.04 11.63 14.61
N THR A 375 -4.13 11.41 13.86
CA THR A 375 -4.15 10.47 12.73
C THR A 375 -3.33 11.01 11.57
N MET A 376 -3.47 12.31 11.29
CA MET A 376 -2.69 12.98 10.26
C MET A 376 -1.24 13.22 10.66
N ALA A 377 -0.94 13.43 11.95
CA ALA A 377 0.44 13.43 12.42
C ALA A 377 1.11 12.06 12.24
N CYS A 378 0.39 10.96 12.48
CA CYS A 378 0.87 9.60 12.18
C CYS A 378 1.11 9.39 10.68
N ASN A 379 0.15 9.76 9.83
CA ASN A 379 0.34 9.69 8.38
C ASN A 379 1.47 10.61 7.89
N GLY A 380 1.70 11.76 8.54
CA GLY A 380 2.85 12.63 8.29
C GLY A 380 4.18 11.98 8.63
N MET A 381 4.25 11.26 9.75
CA MET A 381 5.43 10.48 10.13
C MET A 381 5.77 9.44 9.06
N LEU A 382 4.77 8.65 8.65
CA LEU A 382 4.93 7.63 7.62
C LEU A 382 5.23 8.25 6.25
N ALA A 383 4.62 9.36 5.89
CA ALA A 383 4.89 10.08 4.64
C ALA A 383 6.35 10.56 4.56
N GLY A 384 6.89 11.09 5.68
CA GLY A 384 8.30 11.47 5.77
C GLY A 384 9.24 10.27 5.61
N LEU A 385 8.92 9.15 6.24
CA LEU A 385 9.64 7.88 6.10
C LEU A 385 9.60 7.35 4.66
N VAL A 386 8.43 7.33 4.03
CA VAL A 386 8.28 6.92 2.63
C VAL A 386 9.07 7.83 1.69
N ALA A 387 8.99 9.15 1.85
CA ALA A 387 9.64 10.09 0.94
C ALA A 387 11.17 10.06 1.07
N ILE A 388 11.72 9.83 2.26
CA ILE A 388 13.17 9.74 2.45
C ILE A 388 13.75 8.39 1.98
N THR A 389 12.92 7.36 1.80
CA THR A 389 13.37 5.99 1.51
C THR A 389 14.31 5.89 0.30
N ALA A 390 13.92 6.43 -0.87
CA ALA A 390 14.75 6.48 -2.07
C ALA A 390 16.01 7.35 -1.94
N PRO A 391 15.95 8.58 -1.38
CA PRO A 391 17.13 9.43 -1.24
C PRO A 391 17.97 9.19 0.02
N SER A 392 17.58 8.30 0.94
CA SER A 392 18.22 8.15 2.26
C SER A 392 19.71 7.82 2.20
N GLY A 393 20.17 7.12 1.17
CA GLY A 393 21.58 6.87 0.89
C GLY A 393 22.36 8.08 0.35
N PHE A 394 21.68 9.08 -0.21
CA PHE A 394 22.27 10.10 -1.09
C PHE A 394 22.13 11.53 -0.59
N VAL A 395 21.54 11.75 0.58
CA VAL A 395 21.31 13.09 1.14
C VAL A 395 21.82 13.21 2.58
N GLY A 396 22.02 14.46 3.01
CA GLY A 396 22.33 14.82 4.39
C GLY A 396 21.10 15.24 5.22
N ALA A 397 21.34 15.55 6.50
CA ALA A 397 20.31 15.89 7.49
C ALA A 397 19.38 17.04 7.08
N ASN A 398 19.92 18.12 6.51
CA ASN A 398 19.14 19.30 6.14
C ASN A 398 18.12 18.98 5.03
N ALA A 399 18.57 18.27 3.99
CA ALA A 399 17.68 17.82 2.93
C ALA A 399 16.62 16.84 3.47
N ALA A 400 16.99 15.96 4.42
CA ALA A 400 16.06 15.02 5.02
C ALA A 400 14.90 15.71 5.76
N ILE A 401 15.19 16.76 6.55
CA ILE A 401 14.14 17.56 7.21
C ILE A 401 13.21 18.20 6.18
N ILE A 402 13.77 18.78 5.10
CA ILE A 402 13.00 19.43 4.04
C ILE A 402 12.10 18.42 3.32
N ILE A 403 12.64 17.28 2.91
CA ILE A 403 11.91 16.19 2.25
C ILE A 403 10.77 15.71 3.15
N GLY A 404 11.05 15.45 4.43
CA GLY A 404 10.04 15.02 5.39
C GLY A 404 8.93 16.07 5.59
N ALA A 405 9.29 17.34 5.74
CA ALA A 405 8.31 18.42 5.92
C ALA A 405 7.41 18.60 4.69
N ILE A 406 7.98 18.53 3.48
CA ILE A 406 7.21 18.57 2.23
C ILE A 406 6.27 17.37 2.17
N ALA A 407 6.74 16.16 2.48
CA ALA A 407 5.93 14.96 2.48
C ALA A 407 4.77 15.02 3.51
N GLY A 408 5.03 15.57 4.70
CA GLY A 408 4.03 15.78 5.74
C GLY A 408 2.90 16.73 5.33
N VAL A 409 3.20 17.78 4.56
CA VAL A 409 2.15 18.63 3.96
C VAL A 409 1.48 17.92 2.78
N LEU A 410 2.26 17.26 1.95
CA LEU A 410 1.80 16.59 0.73
C LEU A 410 0.77 15.50 1.03
N VAL A 411 0.97 14.70 2.09
CA VAL A 411 0.00 13.66 2.48
C VAL A 411 -1.35 14.27 2.86
N CYS A 412 -1.37 15.39 3.60
CA CYS A 412 -2.60 16.09 3.98
C CYS A 412 -3.38 16.63 2.76
N VAL A 413 -2.65 17.16 1.77
CA VAL A 413 -3.24 17.66 0.53
C VAL A 413 -3.72 16.51 -0.35
N SER A 414 -2.96 15.43 -0.42
CA SER A 414 -3.26 14.23 -1.21
C SER A 414 -4.56 13.56 -0.74
N VAL A 415 -4.77 13.39 0.57
CA VAL A 415 -6.02 12.80 1.10
C VAL A 415 -7.24 13.62 0.67
N GLN A 416 -7.16 14.94 0.75
CA GLN A 416 -8.26 15.82 0.29
C GLN A 416 -8.49 15.73 -1.22
N LEU A 417 -7.44 15.52 -2.01
CA LEU A 417 -7.55 15.37 -3.45
C LEU A 417 -8.24 14.04 -3.81
N LEU A 418 -7.87 12.94 -3.14
CA LEU A 418 -8.53 11.65 -3.31
C LEU A 418 -10.01 11.71 -2.96
N ASP A 419 -10.38 12.41 -1.89
CA ASP A 419 -11.79 12.64 -1.54
C ASP A 419 -12.54 13.41 -2.63
N LYS A 420 -11.92 14.42 -3.26
CA LYS A 420 -12.52 15.12 -4.42
C LYS A 420 -12.69 14.22 -5.64
N TRP A 421 -11.85 13.20 -5.79
CA TRP A 421 -11.97 12.20 -6.84
C TRP A 421 -12.87 11.03 -6.45
N HIS A 422 -13.52 11.09 -5.28
CA HIS A 422 -14.36 10.04 -4.72
C HIS A 422 -13.63 8.70 -4.56
N VAL A 423 -12.33 8.76 -4.28
CA VAL A 423 -11.49 7.60 -3.98
C VAL A 423 -11.38 7.47 -2.46
N ASP A 424 -12.10 6.48 -1.92
CA ASP A 424 -12.10 6.22 -0.48
C ASP A 424 -10.95 5.30 -0.07
N ASP A 425 -10.06 5.87 0.74
CA ASP A 425 -8.89 5.23 1.32
C ASP A 425 -9.00 5.28 2.85
N PRO A 426 -9.40 4.17 3.51
CA PRO A 426 -9.67 4.14 4.95
C PRO A 426 -8.52 4.62 5.84
N VAL A 427 -7.28 4.41 5.41
CA VAL A 427 -6.10 4.63 6.26
C VAL A 427 -5.18 5.74 5.71
N GLY A 428 -5.43 6.21 4.49
CA GLY A 428 -4.56 7.14 3.78
C GLY A 428 -3.34 6.48 3.13
N ALA A 429 -3.39 5.17 2.90
CA ALA A 429 -2.29 4.37 2.34
C ALA A 429 -1.83 4.87 0.96
N ILE A 430 -2.76 5.26 0.09
CA ILE A 430 -2.45 5.80 -1.24
C ILE A 430 -1.67 7.11 -1.12
N SER A 431 -2.06 7.98 -0.19
CA SER A 431 -1.39 9.27 -0.01
C SER A 431 -0.01 9.11 0.61
N VAL A 432 0.11 8.27 1.64
CA VAL A 432 1.39 7.97 2.32
C VAL A 432 2.35 7.25 1.37
N HIS A 433 1.90 6.23 0.65
CA HIS A 433 2.80 5.36 -0.11
C HIS A 433 2.88 5.71 -1.59
N GLY A 434 1.74 5.99 -2.22
CA GLY A 434 1.68 6.36 -3.65
C GLY A 434 2.22 7.77 -3.86
N THR A 435 1.54 8.78 -3.31
CA THR A 435 1.90 10.19 -3.54
C THR A 435 3.28 10.53 -2.98
N CYS A 436 3.53 10.25 -1.70
CA CYS A 436 4.83 10.54 -1.09
C CYS A 436 5.95 9.61 -1.57
N GLY A 437 5.62 8.40 -2.07
CA GLY A 437 6.58 7.51 -2.73
C GLY A 437 7.07 8.09 -4.05
N LEU A 438 6.16 8.57 -4.89
CA LEU A 438 6.52 9.26 -6.14
C LEU A 438 7.35 10.52 -5.87
N PHE A 439 6.99 11.30 -4.84
CA PHE A 439 7.80 12.44 -4.41
C PHE A 439 9.20 12.02 -3.90
N GLY A 440 9.31 10.92 -3.16
CA GLY A 440 10.59 10.39 -2.70
C GLY A 440 11.51 9.99 -3.86
N VAL A 441 10.96 9.35 -4.89
CA VAL A 441 11.69 9.05 -6.14
C VAL A 441 12.23 10.33 -6.78
N LEU A 442 11.40 11.37 -6.93
CA LEU A 442 11.84 12.65 -7.48
C LEU A 442 12.88 13.34 -6.58
N SER A 443 12.79 13.17 -5.27
CA SER A 443 13.71 13.78 -4.29
C SER A 443 15.15 13.32 -4.48
N VAL A 444 15.40 12.11 -5.01
CA VAL A 444 16.75 11.68 -5.40
C VAL A 444 17.31 12.60 -6.48
N GLY A 445 16.54 12.81 -7.55
CA GLY A 445 16.93 13.66 -8.68
C GLY A 445 17.06 15.14 -8.34
N ILE A 446 16.49 15.58 -7.20
CA ILE A 446 16.56 16.96 -6.73
C ILE A 446 17.71 17.15 -5.74
N PHE A 447 17.76 16.32 -4.69
CA PHE A 447 18.55 16.58 -3.47
C PHE A 447 19.82 15.74 -3.32
N ALA A 448 20.08 14.73 -4.19
CA ALA A 448 21.28 13.90 -4.04
C ALA A 448 22.57 14.75 -4.11
N ASP A 449 23.40 14.64 -3.07
CA ASP A 449 24.46 15.62 -2.77
C ASP A 449 25.82 15.32 -3.42
N GLY A 450 25.95 14.22 -4.15
CA GLY A 450 27.20 13.82 -4.80
C GLY A 450 28.27 13.29 -3.84
N THR A 451 27.93 12.94 -2.58
CA THR A 451 28.89 12.42 -1.59
C THR A 451 28.91 10.88 -1.50
N PHE A 452 27.93 10.20 -2.10
CA PHE A 452 27.78 8.74 -2.01
C PHE A 452 27.29 8.13 -3.33
N GLY A 453 27.43 6.80 -3.47
CA GLY A 453 27.01 6.07 -4.66
C GLY A 453 28.02 6.11 -5.80
N VAL A 454 29.32 6.10 -5.49
CA VAL A 454 30.37 6.02 -6.50
C VAL A 454 30.23 4.72 -7.29
N GLY A 455 30.09 4.81 -8.61
CA GLY A 455 29.94 3.63 -9.45
C GLY A 455 28.52 3.04 -9.47
N TRP A 456 27.53 3.72 -8.90
CA TRP A 456 26.16 3.22 -8.82
C TRP A 456 25.61 2.89 -10.22
N ASN A 457 24.93 1.75 -10.36
CA ASN A 457 24.46 1.22 -11.64
C ASN A 457 25.54 1.19 -12.76
N GLY A 458 26.81 1.05 -12.40
CA GLY A 458 27.92 1.01 -13.35
C GLY A 458 28.31 2.36 -13.95
N VAL A 459 27.80 3.48 -13.42
CA VAL A 459 28.13 4.84 -13.88
C VAL A 459 29.17 5.48 -12.96
N ALA A 460 30.22 6.04 -13.54
CA ALA A 460 31.33 6.64 -12.79
C ALA A 460 30.90 7.89 -11.99
N GLY A 461 31.56 8.11 -10.85
CA GLY A 461 31.24 9.22 -9.94
C GLY A 461 30.09 8.91 -8.99
N ALA A 462 29.84 9.79 -8.03
CA ALA A 462 28.78 9.69 -7.03
C ALA A 462 27.43 10.20 -7.58
N VAL A 463 26.33 9.70 -7.02
CA VAL A 463 24.96 10.07 -7.43
C VAL A 463 24.68 11.52 -7.04
N LYS A 464 24.21 12.31 -8.00
CA LYS A 464 24.06 13.75 -7.87
C LYS A 464 22.71 14.21 -8.43
N GLY A 465 22.03 15.10 -7.73
CA GLY A 465 20.77 15.71 -8.16
C GLY A 465 20.96 17.05 -8.86
N CYS A 466 19.86 17.63 -9.34
CA CYS A 466 19.87 18.87 -10.10
C CYS A 466 20.34 20.09 -9.28
N LEU A 467 20.06 20.13 -7.97
CA LEU A 467 20.57 21.19 -7.08
C LEU A 467 22.09 21.17 -6.93
N TYR A 468 22.72 20.04 -7.28
CA TYR A 468 24.17 19.86 -7.26
C TYR A 468 24.77 19.78 -8.67
N GLY A 469 23.97 20.02 -9.71
CA GLY A 469 24.42 20.23 -11.09
C GLY A 469 24.23 19.06 -12.05
N ASP A 470 23.47 18.01 -11.68
CA ASP A 470 23.14 16.92 -12.61
C ASP A 470 21.62 16.82 -12.85
N TRP A 471 21.18 17.34 -13.99
CA TRP A 471 19.79 17.26 -14.45
C TRP A 471 19.44 15.89 -15.06
N GLY A 472 20.45 15.11 -15.46
CA GLY A 472 20.26 13.77 -16.00
C GLY A 472 19.67 12.82 -14.95
N GLN A 473 20.05 12.97 -13.68
CA GLN A 473 19.46 12.19 -12.60
C GLN A 473 17.97 12.49 -12.42
N LEU A 474 17.55 13.76 -12.47
CA LEU A 474 16.12 14.10 -12.40
C LEU A 474 15.33 13.52 -13.58
N ALA A 475 15.89 13.57 -14.79
CA ALA A 475 15.28 12.95 -15.95
C ALA A 475 15.10 11.43 -15.78
N ALA A 476 16.09 10.72 -15.23
CA ALA A 476 15.98 9.29 -14.95
C ALA A 476 14.89 8.98 -13.90
N GLN A 477 14.80 9.78 -12.83
CA GLN A 477 13.74 9.62 -11.82
C GLN A 477 12.35 9.88 -12.41
N LEU A 478 12.19 10.86 -13.30
CA LEU A 478 10.93 11.14 -14.00
C LEU A 478 10.50 9.97 -14.89
N ILE A 479 11.43 9.34 -15.61
CA ILE A 479 11.15 8.11 -16.39
C ILE A 479 10.72 6.99 -15.44
N GLY A 480 11.35 6.86 -14.28
CA GLY A 480 10.95 5.92 -13.23
C GLY A 480 9.53 6.17 -12.72
N VAL A 481 9.17 7.42 -12.41
CA VAL A 481 7.81 7.82 -12.02
C VAL A 481 6.79 7.48 -13.10
N ALA A 482 7.08 7.81 -14.37
CA ALA A 482 6.20 7.46 -15.48
C ALA A 482 6.02 5.94 -15.60
N THR A 483 7.10 5.18 -15.43
CA THR A 483 7.09 3.72 -15.44
C THR A 483 6.25 3.16 -14.28
N LEU A 484 6.38 3.71 -13.07
CA LEU A 484 5.55 3.35 -11.91
C LEU A 484 4.05 3.58 -12.18
N ILE A 485 3.69 4.74 -12.75
CA ILE A 485 2.29 5.05 -13.08
C ILE A 485 1.75 4.07 -14.13
N VAL A 486 2.50 3.83 -15.21
CA VAL A 486 2.06 2.91 -16.27
C VAL A 486 1.99 1.47 -15.77
N TRP A 487 3.01 1.01 -15.05
CA TRP A 487 3.11 -0.36 -14.59
C TRP A 487 2.26 -0.62 -13.35
N ALA A 488 2.54 0.02 -12.21
CA ALA A 488 1.83 -0.28 -10.97
C ALA A 488 0.37 0.15 -10.99
N PHE A 489 0.04 1.37 -11.43
CA PHE A 489 -1.37 1.76 -11.53
C PHE A 489 -2.04 1.08 -12.73
N GLY A 490 -1.46 1.18 -13.93
CA GLY A 490 -2.07 0.65 -15.14
C GLY A 490 -2.29 -0.86 -15.14
N MET A 491 -1.28 -1.65 -14.75
CA MET A 491 -1.43 -3.11 -14.69
C MET A 491 -2.38 -3.53 -13.57
N SER A 492 -2.30 -2.90 -12.39
CA SER A 492 -3.23 -3.20 -11.29
C SER A 492 -4.67 -2.85 -11.65
N TRP A 493 -4.90 -1.74 -12.35
CA TRP A 493 -6.24 -1.36 -12.80
C TRP A 493 -6.87 -2.44 -13.68
N VAL A 494 -6.11 -2.90 -14.68
CA VAL A 494 -6.56 -3.98 -15.57
C VAL A 494 -6.78 -5.26 -14.78
N PHE A 495 -5.85 -5.63 -13.90
CA PHE A 495 -5.97 -6.82 -13.05
C PHE A 495 -7.24 -6.78 -12.20
N PHE A 496 -7.49 -5.68 -11.46
CA PHE A 496 -8.67 -5.55 -10.62
C PHE A 496 -9.96 -5.51 -11.43
N LYS A 497 -10.00 -4.86 -12.60
CA LYS A 497 -11.18 -4.91 -13.48
C LYS A 497 -11.51 -6.32 -13.96
N VAL A 498 -10.48 -7.10 -14.32
CA VAL A 498 -10.66 -8.50 -14.72
C VAL A 498 -11.12 -9.33 -13.53
N LEU A 499 -10.49 -9.18 -12.37
CA LEU A 499 -10.82 -9.92 -11.16
C LEU A 499 -12.26 -9.65 -10.70
N ASP A 500 -12.68 -8.38 -10.71
CA ASP A 500 -14.04 -7.97 -10.40
C ASP A 500 -15.06 -8.64 -11.31
N ARG A 501 -14.76 -8.71 -12.61
CA ARG A 501 -15.64 -9.36 -13.58
C ARG A 501 -15.71 -10.87 -13.44
N VAL A 502 -14.68 -11.52 -12.91
CA VAL A 502 -14.61 -12.98 -12.77
C VAL A 502 -15.26 -13.46 -11.46
N MET A 503 -15.06 -12.76 -10.34
CA MET A 503 -15.50 -13.24 -9.02
C MET A 503 -16.08 -12.18 -8.08
N GLY A 504 -16.07 -10.92 -8.50
CA GLY A 504 -16.40 -9.75 -7.68
C GLY A 504 -15.29 -9.38 -6.70
N LEU A 505 -14.96 -8.09 -6.62
CA LEU A 505 -14.02 -7.57 -5.62
C LEU A 505 -14.67 -7.19 -4.30
N ARG A 506 -15.93 -6.75 -4.34
CA ARG A 506 -16.63 -6.23 -3.17
C ARG A 506 -17.49 -7.30 -2.51
N VAL A 507 -17.60 -7.24 -1.18
CA VAL A 507 -18.64 -7.97 -0.44
C VAL A 507 -20.04 -7.38 -0.73
N SER A 508 -21.11 -8.08 -0.33
CA SER A 508 -22.46 -7.55 -0.51
C SER A 508 -22.70 -6.32 0.39
N PRO A 509 -23.64 -5.43 0.02
CA PRO A 509 -23.96 -4.26 0.85
C PRO A 509 -24.36 -4.62 2.29
N GLU A 510 -25.07 -5.73 2.49
CA GLU A 510 -25.48 -6.21 3.81
C GLU A 510 -24.26 -6.56 4.65
N VAL A 511 -23.32 -7.33 4.09
CA VAL A 511 -22.07 -7.70 4.76
C VAL A 511 -21.21 -6.47 5.10
N GLU A 512 -21.16 -5.49 4.20
CA GLU A 512 -20.41 -4.25 4.46
C GLU A 512 -21.03 -3.40 5.58
N LEU A 513 -22.36 -3.36 5.65
CA LEU A 513 -23.09 -2.65 6.71
C LEU A 513 -22.98 -3.38 8.06
N GLU A 514 -23.06 -4.70 8.08
CA GLU A 514 -22.90 -5.52 9.30
C GLU A 514 -21.43 -5.59 9.78
N GLY A 515 -20.48 -5.54 8.85
CA GLY A 515 -19.05 -5.73 9.09
C GLY A 515 -18.54 -7.10 8.65
N LEU A 516 -17.33 -7.13 8.10
CA LEU A 516 -16.78 -8.28 7.38
C LEU A 516 -16.30 -9.41 8.29
N ASP A 517 -16.11 -9.14 9.59
CA ASP A 517 -15.56 -10.09 10.55
C ASP A 517 -16.23 -11.47 10.50
N LEU A 518 -17.55 -11.54 10.77
CA LEU A 518 -18.26 -12.82 10.78
C LEU A 518 -18.41 -13.42 9.37
N ALA A 519 -18.74 -12.60 8.38
CA ALA A 519 -19.05 -13.09 7.04
C ALA A 519 -17.81 -13.64 6.31
N GLU A 520 -16.66 -12.99 6.44
CA GLU A 520 -15.43 -13.35 5.71
C GLU A 520 -14.46 -14.19 6.55
N THR A 521 -14.44 -14.02 7.89
CA THR A 521 -13.49 -14.74 8.76
C THR A 521 -14.15 -15.74 9.72
N GLY A 522 -15.48 -15.69 9.88
CA GLY A 522 -16.22 -16.57 10.79
C GLY A 522 -16.08 -16.24 12.27
N VAL A 523 -15.34 -15.19 12.63
CA VAL A 523 -15.07 -14.81 14.02
C VAL A 523 -15.15 -13.29 14.20
N LEU A 524 -15.59 -12.83 15.38
CA LEU A 524 -15.55 -11.42 15.74
C LEU A 524 -14.20 -11.08 16.38
N ALA A 525 -13.68 -9.88 16.13
CA ALA A 525 -12.48 -9.42 16.84
C ALA A 525 -12.71 -9.23 18.34
N TYR A 526 -13.90 -8.75 18.71
CA TYR A 526 -14.26 -8.36 20.06
C TYR A 526 -15.46 -9.16 20.56
N HIS A 527 -15.23 -10.06 21.53
CA HIS A 527 -16.28 -10.83 22.18
C HIS A 527 -16.69 -10.16 23.51
N GLY A 528 -17.99 -10.12 23.80
CA GLY A 528 -18.52 -9.59 25.06
C GLY A 528 -18.69 -8.06 25.12
N PHE A 529 -18.27 -7.34 24.08
CA PHE A 529 -18.59 -5.93 23.90
C PHE A 529 -19.90 -5.81 23.11
N VAL A 530 -20.89 -5.12 23.67
CA VAL A 530 -22.10 -4.74 22.94
C VAL A 530 -21.69 -3.64 21.97
N ARG A 531 -21.87 -3.84 20.66
CA ARG A 531 -21.82 -2.71 19.73
C ARG A 531 -23.00 -1.82 20.08
N GLU A 532 -22.74 -0.60 20.53
CA GLU A 532 -23.78 0.41 20.47
C GLU A 532 -24.25 0.49 19.01
N PRO A 533 -25.56 0.52 18.74
CA PRO A 533 -26.05 0.78 17.40
C PRO A 533 -25.41 2.09 16.94
N GLU A 534 -24.78 2.12 15.76
CA GLU A 534 -24.35 3.38 15.15
C GLU A 534 -25.59 4.28 15.10
N GLU A 535 -25.64 5.33 15.94
CA GLU A 535 -26.76 6.25 15.93
C GLU A 535 -26.90 6.80 14.50
N PRO A 536 -28.11 6.84 13.92
CA PRO A 536 -28.30 7.54 12.67
C PRO A 536 -27.78 8.96 12.87
N VAL A 537 -26.92 9.44 11.97
CA VAL A 537 -26.36 10.79 12.03
C VAL A 537 -27.51 11.79 12.10
N VAL A 538 -27.84 12.23 13.31
CA VAL A 538 -28.79 13.32 13.53
C VAL A 538 -28.02 14.60 13.24
N VAL A 539 -28.34 15.24 12.12
CA VAL A 539 -27.85 16.59 11.83
C VAL A 539 -28.50 17.54 12.84
N THR A 540 -27.84 17.75 13.98
CA THR A 540 -28.19 18.83 14.90
C THR A 540 -27.58 20.13 14.36
N PRO A 541 -28.37 21.21 14.20
CA PRO A 541 -27.82 22.52 13.88
C PRO A 541 -26.83 22.95 14.96
N PRO A 542 -25.72 23.62 14.63
CA PRO A 542 -24.73 24.03 15.62
C PRO A 542 -25.32 25.05 16.61
N GLU A 543 -24.88 24.97 17.88
CA GLU A 543 -25.42 25.70 19.05
C GLU A 543 -25.40 27.24 18.96
N TRP A 544 -24.75 27.83 17.96
CA TRP A 544 -24.69 29.29 17.77
C TRP A 544 -25.87 29.86 16.96
N ILE A 545 -26.83 29.02 16.53
CA ILE A 545 -28.10 29.48 15.95
C ILE A 545 -29.13 29.56 17.08
N PRO A 546 -29.60 30.76 17.49
CA PRO A 546 -30.64 30.88 18.50
C PRO A 546 -31.88 30.09 18.06
N SER A 547 -32.46 29.29 18.95
CA SER A 547 -33.63 28.43 18.68
C SER A 547 -34.80 29.19 18.03
N ALA A 548 -34.91 30.49 18.28
CA ALA A 548 -35.91 31.38 17.69
C ALA A 548 -35.72 31.68 16.18
N ARG A 549 -34.53 31.43 15.59
CA ARG A 549 -34.24 31.70 14.16
C ARG A 549 -34.25 30.45 13.27
N ILE A 550 -34.35 29.26 13.86
CA ILE A 550 -34.39 27.99 13.13
C ILE A 550 -35.58 27.93 12.14
N PRO A 551 -36.81 28.36 12.50
CA PRO A 551 -37.93 28.31 11.56
C PRO A 551 -37.73 29.19 10.32
N GLN A 552 -37.17 30.40 10.49
CA GLN A 552 -36.93 31.35 9.39
C GLN A 552 -35.78 30.92 8.48
N LEU A 553 -34.73 30.30 9.03
CA LEU A 553 -33.63 29.78 8.21
C LEU A 553 -34.07 28.57 7.38
N VAL A 554 -34.87 27.68 7.97
CA VAL A 554 -35.49 26.55 7.26
C VAL A 554 -36.42 27.04 6.15
N GLU A 555 -37.23 28.07 6.42
CA GLU A 555 -38.11 28.69 5.41
C GLU A 555 -37.32 29.38 4.27
N THR A 556 -36.15 29.94 4.57
CA THR A 556 -35.27 30.57 3.57
C THR A 556 -34.50 29.53 2.74
N MET A 557 -34.09 28.41 3.35
CA MET A 557 -33.44 27.30 2.66
C MET A 557 -34.42 26.45 1.82
N LEU A 558 -35.71 26.44 2.19
CA LEU A 558 -36.77 25.75 1.46
C LEU A 558 -37.41 26.58 0.33
N ARG A 559 -37.06 27.87 0.20
CA ARG A 559 -37.49 28.68 -0.96
C ARG A 559 -36.77 28.20 -2.22
N LYS A 560 -37.52 27.59 -3.15
CA LYS A 560 -37.06 27.34 -4.52
C LYS A 560 -36.68 28.66 -5.22
N PRO A 561 -35.63 28.68 -6.05
CA PRO A 561 -35.32 29.83 -6.87
C PRO A 561 -36.46 30.12 -7.86
N SER A 562 -36.67 31.40 -8.13
CA SER A 562 -37.59 31.93 -9.15
C SER A 562 -37.28 31.37 -10.54
N PRO A 563 -38.29 31.03 -11.37
CA PRO A 563 -38.08 30.48 -12.71
C PRO A 563 -37.75 31.59 -13.71
N THR A 564 -36.55 32.15 -13.63
CA THR A 564 -35.95 32.97 -14.69
C THR A 564 -34.45 32.80 -14.65
N ASP A 565 -33.95 31.72 -15.28
CA ASP A 565 -32.67 31.70 -16.01
C ASP A 565 -32.56 30.36 -16.75
N HIS A 566 -32.81 30.46 -18.05
CA HIS A 566 -32.66 29.52 -19.16
C HIS A 566 -32.20 28.06 -18.89
N GLU A 567 -33.14 27.12 -19.00
CA GLU A 567 -32.91 25.75 -19.49
C GLU A 567 -33.69 25.51 -20.79
N PRO A 568 -33.12 24.84 -21.82
CA PRO A 568 -33.84 24.48 -23.03
C PRO A 568 -34.74 23.25 -22.82
N GLN A 569 -35.90 23.34 -23.47
CA GLN A 569 -37.05 22.43 -23.40
C GLN A 569 -36.75 20.97 -23.76
N THR A 570 -37.42 20.03 -23.07
CA THR A 570 -38.23 18.96 -23.72
C THR A 570 -39.27 18.37 -22.75
N SER A 571 -40.54 18.43 -23.18
CA SER A 571 -41.73 17.59 -22.90
C SER A 571 -41.74 16.67 -21.65
N THR A 572 -42.76 16.63 -20.78
CA THR A 572 -44.21 16.65 -21.01
C THR A 572 -44.91 16.94 -19.68
N VAL A 573 -46.02 17.67 -19.74
CA VAL A 573 -46.83 18.13 -18.60
C VAL A 573 -47.36 16.95 -17.76
N ILE A 574 -47.09 16.95 -16.45
CA ILE A 574 -47.92 16.29 -15.44
C ILE A 574 -48.59 17.42 -14.64
N GLU A 575 -49.92 17.44 -14.62
CA GLU A 575 -50.74 18.41 -13.88
C GLU A 575 -50.29 18.57 -12.41
N GLU A 576 -50.07 19.81 -11.98
CA GLU A 576 -49.95 20.17 -10.57
C GLU A 576 -51.27 19.87 -9.84
N ARG A 577 -51.21 19.04 -8.79
CA ARG A 577 -52.30 18.89 -7.81
C ARG A 577 -52.02 19.72 -6.55
N PRO A 578 -53.05 20.23 -5.86
CA PRO A 578 -52.91 21.18 -4.75
C PRO A 578 -52.21 20.54 -3.54
N SER A 579 -51.56 21.37 -2.72
CA SER A 579 -50.86 21.02 -1.48
C SER A 579 -51.63 20.02 -0.60
N ALA A 580 -51.26 18.74 -0.66
CA ALA A 580 -51.82 17.73 0.23
C ALA A 580 -51.27 17.94 1.65
N ARG A 581 -52.15 18.17 2.63
CA ARG A 581 -51.80 18.17 4.06
C ARG A 581 -51.18 16.81 4.42
N LEU A 582 -50.13 16.84 5.23
CA LEU A 582 -49.58 15.64 5.85
C LEU A 582 -50.55 15.15 6.92
N TYR A 583 -50.65 13.84 7.08
CA TYR A 583 -51.34 13.20 8.20
C TYR A 583 -50.61 11.89 8.51
N SER A 584 -50.84 11.36 9.70
CA SER A 584 -50.18 10.17 10.22
C SER A 584 -51.17 9.05 10.49
N VAL A 585 -50.73 7.81 10.31
CA VAL A 585 -51.40 6.61 10.78
C VAL A 585 -50.51 5.96 11.83
N VAL A 586 -51.01 5.86 13.05
CA VAL A 586 -50.24 5.39 14.21
C VAL A 586 -50.64 3.96 14.58
N LEU A 587 -49.64 3.11 14.79
CA LEU A 587 -49.78 1.77 15.36
C LEU A 587 -49.71 1.88 16.89
N GLU A 588 -50.85 2.02 17.54
CA GLU A 588 -50.95 2.09 19.00
C GLU A 588 -50.80 0.71 19.64
N ASN A 589 -50.06 0.65 20.75
CA ASN A 589 -49.78 -0.57 21.53
C ASN A 589 -49.14 -1.72 20.71
N ALA A 590 -48.57 -1.42 19.54
CA ALA A 590 -47.86 -2.38 18.71
C ALA A 590 -46.38 -2.50 19.10
N ASN A 591 -45.80 -3.69 18.91
CA ASN A 591 -44.36 -3.89 19.04
C ASN A 591 -43.62 -3.27 17.84
N SER A 592 -42.91 -2.16 18.07
CA SER A 592 -42.25 -1.37 17.01
C SER A 592 -41.19 -2.15 16.22
N GLU A 593 -40.39 -2.99 16.87
CA GLU A 593 -39.39 -3.86 16.22
C GLU A 593 -40.05 -4.88 15.28
N ARG A 594 -41.16 -5.48 15.72
CA ARG A 594 -41.91 -6.44 14.89
C ARG A 594 -42.57 -5.75 13.69
N ALA A 595 -43.06 -4.53 13.89
CA ALA A 595 -43.64 -3.72 12.83
C ALA A 595 -42.59 -3.30 11.78
N LYS A 596 -41.40 -2.85 12.22
CA LYS A 596 -40.26 -2.54 11.33
C LYS A 596 -39.89 -3.74 10.46
N ARG A 597 -39.65 -4.90 11.07
CA ARG A 597 -39.29 -6.13 10.35
C ARG A 597 -40.35 -6.57 9.33
N ARG A 598 -41.63 -6.37 9.65
CA ARG A 598 -42.74 -6.67 8.72
C ARG A 598 -42.73 -5.70 7.54
N TRP A 599 -42.58 -4.40 7.80
CA TRP A 599 -42.50 -3.38 6.77
C TRP A 599 -41.29 -3.58 5.85
N GLU A 600 -40.12 -3.84 6.42
CA GLU A 600 -38.89 -4.15 5.68
C GLU A 600 -39.10 -5.33 4.72
N ARG A 601 -39.73 -6.42 5.20
CA ARG A 601 -40.02 -7.58 4.34
C ARG A 601 -40.91 -7.23 3.15
N LEU A 602 -41.94 -6.41 3.36
CA LEU A 602 -42.82 -5.95 2.28
C LEU A 602 -42.07 -5.08 1.26
N CYS A 603 -41.10 -4.27 1.72
CA CYS A 603 -40.23 -3.46 0.86
C CYS A 603 -39.18 -4.28 0.09
N HIS A 604 -38.71 -5.41 0.64
CA HIS A 604 -37.72 -6.28 -0.01
C HIS A 604 -38.31 -7.11 -1.16
N GLU A 605 -39.58 -7.52 -1.07
CA GLU A 605 -40.26 -8.34 -2.09
C GLU A 605 -41.54 -7.64 -2.61
N PRO A 606 -41.44 -6.44 -3.20
CA PRO A 606 -42.61 -5.61 -3.52
C PRO A 606 -43.53 -6.27 -4.56
N HIS A 607 -43.01 -7.17 -5.39
CA HIS A 607 -43.79 -7.91 -6.39
C HIS A 607 -44.62 -9.07 -5.80
N GLN A 608 -44.34 -9.48 -4.56
CA GLN A 608 -45.10 -10.48 -3.81
C GLN A 608 -45.96 -9.85 -2.70
N ALA A 609 -45.88 -8.53 -2.53
CA ALA A 609 -46.59 -7.81 -1.48
C ALA A 609 -48.11 -7.74 -1.79
N PRO A 610 -48.97 -7.71 -0.76
CA PRO A 610 -50.41 -7.52 -0.93
C PRO A 610 -50.74 -6.20 -1.65
N PRO A 611 -51.87 -6.07 -2.37
CA PRO A 611 -52.25 -4.86 -3.07
C PRO A 611 -52.25 -3.59 -2.20
N GLU A 612 -52.58 -3.73 -0.91
CA GLU A 612 -52.57 -2.67 0.08
C GLU A 612 -51.18 -2.06 0.27
N PHE A 613 -50.11 -2.84 0.09
CA PHE A 613 -48.73 -2.36 0.19
C PHE A 613 -48.45 -1.29 -0.86
N HIS A 614 -48.85 -1.53 -2.11
CA HIS A 614 -48.65 -0.55 -3.17
C HIS A 614 -49.47 0.72 -2.96
N GLU A 615 -50.62 0.61 -2.30
CA GLU A 615 -51.45 1.76 -1.96
C GLU A 615 -50.81 2.61 -0.85
N VAL A 616 -50.34 1.97 0.22
CA VAL A 616 -49.63 2.62 1.34
C VAL A 616 -48.31 3.22 0.86
N TYR A 617 -47.50 2.42 0.16
CA TYR A 617 -46.16 2.83 -0.30
C TYR A 617 -46.21 4.03 -1.25
N ARG A 618 -47.26 4.14 -2.07
CA ARG A 618 -47.45 5.27 -3.01
C ARG A 618 -47.58 6.62 -2.30
N HIS A 619 -48.20 6.65 -1.12
CA HIS A 619 -48.49 7.87 -0.38
C HIS A 619 -47.55 8.11 0.81
N LEU A 620 -46.71 7.12 1.14
CA LEU A 620 -45.84 7.14 2.32
C LEU A 620 -44.69 8.15 2.17
N VAL A 621 -44.51 8.97 3.19
CA VAL A 621 -43.38 9.90 3.34
C VAL A 621 -42.31 9.29 4.24
N SER A 622 -42.72 8.75 5.39
CA SER A 622 -41.81 8.13 6.36
C SER A 622 -42.54 7.10 7.21
N PHE A 623 -41.80 6.10 7.68
CA PHE A 623 -42.24 5.15 8.70
C PHE A 623 -41.11 4.92 9.70
N ASP A 624 -41.38 5.07 10.99
CA ASP A 624 -40.36 4.97 12.06
C ASP A 624 -40.49 3.70 12.93
N GLY A 625 -41.41 2.79 12.56
CA GLY A 625 -41.76 1.60 13.32
C GLY A 625 -43.06 1.71 14.11
N ARG A 626 -43.57 2.93 14.35
CA ARG A 626 -44.82 3.17 15.06
C ARG A 626 -45.78 4.05 14.25
N GLU A 627 -45.27 4.99 13.47
CA GLU A 627 -46.05 5.99 12.77
C GLU A 627 -45.75 5.98 11.27
N PHE A 628 -46.80 5.91 10.45
CA PHE A 628 -46.73 6.12 9.00
C PHE A 628 -47.18 7.54 8.67
N VAL A 629 -46.29 8.36 8.12
CA VAL A 629 -46.62 9.72 7.69
C VAL A 629 -46.94 9.72 6.20
N PHE A 630 -48.11 10.23 5.80
CA PHE A 630 -48.57 10.23 4.41
C PHE A 630 -48.67 11.63 3.83
N ARG A 631 -48.46 11.73 2.50
CA ARG A 631 -48.75 12.92 1.70
C ARG A 631 -49.74 12.56 0.60
N GLY A 632 -50.99 13.01 0.76
CA GLY A 632 -52.10 12.63 -0.11
C GLY A 632 -52.66 11.24 0.23
N GLY A 633 -53.63 10.78 -0.57
CA GLY A 633 -54.45 9.62 -0.21
C GLY A 633 -55.54 9.97 0.82
N ASP A 634 -56.60 9.16 0.86
CA ASP A 634 -57.67 9.32 1.85
C ASP A 634 -57.20 8.74 3.20
N PRO A 635 -57.23 9.51 4.31
CA PRO A 635 -56.67 9.06 5.59
C PRO A 635 -57.31 7.78 6.14
N GLU A 636 -58.62 7.64 6.03
CA GLU A 636 -59.32 6.44 6.51
C GLU A 636 -59.02 5.22 5.64
N ARG A 637 -58.83 5.43 4.34
CA ARG A 637 -58.38 4.39 3.42
C ARG A 637 -56.95 3.93 3.71
N MET A 638 -56.03 4.86 4.02
CA MET A 638 -54.67 4.52 4.43
C MET A 638 -54.64 3.79 5.76
N ARG A 639 -55.45 4.23 6.75
CA ARG A 639 -55.63 3.53 8.03
C ARG A 639 -56.00 2.06 7.83
N LYS A 640 -57.03 1.78 7.04
CA LYS A 640 -57.49 0.42 6.73
C LYS A 640 -56.46 -0.40 5.95
N ALA A 641 -55.69 0.23 5.08
CA ALA A 641 -54.63 -0.45 4.33
C ALA A 641 -53.47 -0.84 5.26
N VAL A 642 -53.03 0.07 6.13
CA VAL A 642 -52.02 -0.22 7.17
C VAL A 642 -52.54 -1.30 8.14
N GLU A 643 -53.78 -1.20 8.61
CA GLU A 643 -54.38 -2.21 9.49
C GLU A 643 -54.36 -3.62 8.87
N ARG A 644 -54.72 -3.76 7.59
CA ARG A 644 -54.66 -5.03 6.87
C ARG A 644 -53.24 -5.55 6.65
N LEU A 645 -52.29 -4.68 6.33
CA LEU A 645 -50.89 -5.09 6.11
C LEU A 645 -50.23 -5.69 7.37
N PHE A 646 -50.72 -5.27 8.54
CA PHE A 646 -50.21 -5.65 9.84
C PHE A 646 -51.17 -6.54 10.65
N GLU A 647 -52.28 -6.98 10.05
CA GLU A 647 -53.23 -7.91 10.67
C GLU A 647 -52.51 -9.21 11.08
N GLY A 648 -52.68 -9.62 12.34
CA GLY A 648 -51.97 -10.77 12.92
C GLY A 648 -50.51 -10.52 13.34
N TYR A 649 -49.94 -9.34 13.05
CA TYR A 649 -48.55 -8.97 13.41
C TYR A 649 -48.46 -7.99 14.58
N LEU A 650 -49.49 -7.20 14.86
CA LEU A 650 -49.45 -6.12 15.87
C LEU A 650 -49.56 -6.61 17.33
N GLY A 651 -50.02 -7.85 17.56
CA GLY A 651 -50.25 -8.39 18.92
C GLY A 651 -51.67 -8.14 19.45
N VAL A 652 -52.04 -8.79 20.55
CA VAL A 652 -53.38 -8.65 21.17
C VAL A 652 -53.51 -7.26 21.79
N GLY A 653 -54.50 -6.47 21.36
CA GLY A 653 -54.79 -5.14 21.92
C GLY A 653 -54.17 -3.94 21.18
N ALA A 654 -53.53 -4.16 20.03
CA ALA A 654 -53.03 -3.08 19.19
C ALA A 654 -54.14 -2.46 18.32
N THR A 655 -54.09 -1.14 18.14
CA THR A 655 -55.06 -0.35 17.37
C THR A 655 -54.35 0.49 16.32
N VAL A 656 -55.05 0.81 15.22
CA VAL A 656 -54.52 1.66 14.14
C VAL A 656 -55.39 2.91 14.04
N THR A 657 -54.82 4.06 14.38
CA THR A 657 -55.49 5.37 14.45
C THR A 657 -54.94 6.33 13.40
N VAL A 658 -55.71 7.36 13.05
CA VAL A 658 -55.30 8.45 12.15
C VAL A 658 -55.18 9.73 12.97
N GLU A 659 -54.04 10.41 12.83
CA GLU A 659 -53.80 11.74 13.38
C GLU A 659 -53.62 12.70 12.20
N VAL A 660 -54.41 13.79 12.13
CA VAL A 660 -54.42 14.74 11.01
C VAL A 660 -53.76 16.05 11.39
#